data_AF-A0A090VD64-F1
#
_entry.id   AF-A0A090VD64-F1
#
_cell.length_a   1.000
_cell.length_b   1.000
_cell.length_c   1.000
_cell.angle_alpha   90.00
_cell.angle_beta   90.00
_cell.angle_gamma   90.00
#
_symmetry.space_group_name_H-M   'P 1'
#
loop_
_entity.id
_entity.type
_entity.pdbx_description
1 polymer ?
#
loop_
_entity_poly.entity_id
_entity_poly.type
_entity_poly.pdbx_seq_one_letter_code
_entity_poly.pdbx_strand_id
1 'polypeptide(L)'
;MSAGDVCIIRGGVYEDALTINKNGTSSNYLTFKAADGEDVEIRATNKVNGWQAHSGNIYKATVNMAIESRFRAVYHNNEYMDLARWPNNTDNNRWTIDCTPVTGGDGSHFTASNLPNIDWTGGMVYYLGAHSGASWTRTITASTTSRIDYTEVDITKWPFTPHNPTVWRNNPGNNRGQLYLFNKLEALDYANEWFYDQTTNTLYLQTADGTMPANGSVEYAASKFAAELKGDYIKLEGLNFFGGSVKIHNNADNNQILNCSIIHGSEGHDSLTNTSAQVGEAALEVLGDNTLIKGCTVNHSSVSGIVIAGWAASNCTIEGNYISNIDYIGIHASPLRASGNDMKILKNTITNAGRDGMYVSGSNCEIGYNDVSASQKINSDSGVFYTVGNASLKNNEIHHNWFHDATAPSYSHNPNDPGKAAGIYLDNNSKGYSVHHNVIWNVSWSGYQVNWNNTNLDFYHNTIWNAERAMDSWVNGYTQENNKIYNNFANTGNWFTETATDFDIQDNIITNTSPFEDANNQNFMPAAGSSVLDAGRFISSFTTTYKGTAPDIGAYERLGTQWTAGVNAIEDTGEALSTTDNELLKLELFPNPVRDNLNIILPNNFTTGSIDVYSLLGALVKSTEVKGNLNNSTFVIPIENLVTGTYIIRVKSRDGASFNSKFIKK
;
A
#
# COMPACT_ATOMS: atom_id res chain seq x y z
N MET A 1 -10.56 -31.72 15.10
CA MET A 1 -9.10 -31.52 15.04
C MET A 1 -8.60 -31.09 16.41
N SER A 2 -7.37 -31.47 16.75
CA SER A 2 -6.62 -31.19 17.98
C SER A 2 -5.23 -30.60 17.66
N ALA A 3 -4.53 -30.11 18.68
CA ALA A 3 -3.17 -29.59 18.54
C ALA A 3 -2.24 -30.59 17.82
N GLY A 4 -1.49 -30.10 16.84
CA GLY A 4 -0.60 -30.90 15.99
C GLY A 4 -1.26 -31.52 14.75
N ASP A 5 -2.59 -31.49 14.64
CA ASP A 5 -3.27 -31.93 13.42
C ASP A 5 -2.93 -31.00 12.24
N VAL A 6 -2.84 -31.58 11.04
CA VAL A 6 -2.68 -30.86 9.78
C VAL A 6 -3.87 -31.14 8.89
N CYS A 7 -4.67 -30.11 8.59
CA CYS A 7 -5.69 -30.14 7.56
C CYS A 7 -5.05 -29.84 6.21
N ILE A 8 -5.04 -30.83 5.32
CA ILE A 8 -4.60 -30.66 3.92
C ILE A 8 -5.85 -30.47 3.07
N ILE A 9 -6.00 -29.28 2.49
CA ILE A 9 -7.15 -28.90 1.67
C ILE A 9 -6.80 -29.15 0.19
N ARG A 10 -7.66 -29.85 -0.53
CA ARG A 10 -7.46 -30.16 -1.96
C ARG A 10 -7.83 -28.96 -2.82
N GLY A 11 -7.24 -28.86 -4.00
CA GLY A 11 -7.43 -27.74 -4.90
C GLY A 11 -8.89 -27.56 -5.30
N GLY A 12 -9.34 -26.31 -5.35
CA GLY A 12 -10.72 -25.95 -5.65
C GLY A 12 -11.15 -24.63 -5.03
N VAL A 13 -12.40 -24.26 -5.33
CA VAL A 13 -13.08 -23.07 -4.80
C VAL A 13 -14.05 -23.51 -3.71
N TYR A 14 -13.92 -22.91 -2.54
CA TYR A 14 -14.74 -23.16 -1.36
C TYR A 14 -15.52 -21.88 -1.02
N GLU A 15 -16.84 -21.92 -1.09
CA GLU A 15 -17.73 -20.74 -0.93
C GLU A 15 -18.21 -20.56 0.53
N ASP A 16 -17.66 -21.33 1.47
CA ASP A 16 -17.94 -21.24 2.91
C ASP A 16 -16.76 -20.62 3.66
N ALA A 17 -17.06 -19.76 4.64
CA ALA A 17 -16.04 -19.14 5.48
C ALA A 17 -15.30 -20.18 6.36
N LEU A 18 -13.96 -20.11 6.37
CA LEU A 18 -13.12 -20.96 7.21
C LEU A 18 -13.09 -20.45 8.66
N THR A 19 -13.85 -21.08 9.55
CA THR A 19 -13.83 -20.74 10.99
C THR A 19 -13.06 -21.78 11.79
N ILE A 20 -12.04 -21.33 12.53
CA ILE A 20 -11.20 -22.18 13.37
C ILE A 20 -11.37 -21.74 14.84
N ASN A 21 -11.99 -22.60 15.65
CA ASN A 21 -12.30 -22.37 17.07
C ASN A 21 -11.59 -23.34 18.01
N LYS A 22 -10.47 -23.91 17.56
CA LYS A 22 -9.64 -24.86 18.28
C LYS A 22 -8.23 -24.32 18.40
N ASN A 23 -7.53 -24.74 19.45
CA ASN A 23 -6.18 -24.31 19.75
C ASN A 23 -5.18 -25.39 19.35
N GLY A 24 -4.03 -24.95 18.87
CA GLY A 24 -2.79 -25.71 18.95
C GLY A 24 -2.11 -25.55 20.31
N THR A 25 -0.82 -25.83 20.35
CA THR A 25 0.09 -25.48 21.46
C THR A 25 1.39 -24.92 20.89
N SER A 26 2.22 -24.30 21.73
CA SER A 26 3.54 -23.77 21.33
C SER A 26 4.45 -24.82 20.67
N SER A 27 4.30 -26.09 21.02
CA SER A 27 5.01 -27.22 20.42
C SER A 27 4.27 -27.87 19.24
N ASN A 28 2.96 -27.68 19.10
CA ASN A 28 2.11 -28.41 18.14
C ASN A 28 1.02 -27.49 17.57
N TYR A 29 1.37 -26.71 16.55
CA TYR A 29 0.42 -25.86 15.85
C TYR A 29 -0.70 -26.68 15.20
N LEU A 30 -1.92 -26.14 15.20
CA LEU A 30 -3.00 -26.65 14.36
C LEU A 30 -2.86 -26.02 12.97
N THR A 31 -2.56 -26.82 11.95
CA THR A 31 -2.18 -26.30 10.62
C THR A 31 -3.28 -26.54 9.59
N PHE A 32 -3.57 -25.53 8.77
CA PHE A 32 -4.43 -25.61 7.60
C PHE A 32 -3.63 -25.16 6.38
N LYS A 33 -3.44 -26.06 5.42
CA LYS A 33 -2.64 -25.78 4.22
C LYS A 33 -3.25 -26.37 2.95
N ALA A 34 -2.90 -25.78 1.81
CA ALA A 34 -3.16 -26.39 0.52
C ALA A 34 -2.39 -27.71 0.35
N ALA A 35 -2.93 -28.64 -0.43
CA ALA A 35 -2.19 -29.80 -0.91
C ALA A 35 -1.04 -29.34 -1.83
N ASP A 36 0.08 -30.05 -1.77
CA ASP A 36 1.29 -29.63 -2.46
C ASP A 36 1.05 -29.49 -3.98
N GLY A 37 1.28 -28.29 -4.51
CA GLY A 37 1.07 -27.96 -5.92
C GLY A 37 -0.38 -27.73 -6.35
N GLU A 38 -1.33 -27.68 -5.42
CA GLU A 38 -2.74 -27.40 -5.69
C GLU A 38 -3.14 -26.00 -5.18
N ASP A 39 -3.99 -25.31 -5.94
CA ASP A 39 -4.50 -23.99 -5.57
C ASP A 39 -5.82 -24.12 -4.81
N VAL A 40 -5.85 -23.59 -3.57
CA VAL A 40 -7.04 -23.55 -2.73
C VAL A 40 -7.52 -22.12 -2.60
N GLU A 41 -8.77 -21.87 -3.01
CA GLU A 41 -9.41 -20.56 -2.90
C GLU A 41 -10.64 -20.65 -2.01
N ILE A 42 -10.68 -19.82 -0.98
CA ILE A 42 -11.81 -19.68 -0.05
C ILE A 42 -12.47 -18.34 -0.35
N ARG A 43 -13.67 -18.37 -0.89
CA ARG A 43 -14.44 -17.19 -1.27
C ARG A 43 -15.50 -16.88 -0.24
N ALA A 44 -15.62 -15.60 0.13
CA ALA A 44 -16.74 -15.08 0.90
C ALA A 44 -17.91 -14.64 0.00
N THR A 45 -17.97 -15.15 -1.24
CA THR A 45 -18.90 -14.73 -2.29
C THR A 45 -19.79 -15.88 -2.75
N ASN A 46 -20.97 -15.53 -3.28
CA ASN A 46 -21.87 -16.46 -3.93
C ASN A 46 -22.09 -16.07 -5.39
N LYS A 47 -22.18 -17.08 -6.27
CA LYS A 47 -22.48 -16.91 -7.69
C LYS A 47 -23.92 -16.52 -7.95
N VAL A 48 -24.12 -15.63 -8.90
CA VAL A 48 -25.43 -15.18 -9.38
C VAL A 48 -25.80 -15.92 -10.65
N ASN A 49 -27.04 -16.41 -10.69
CA ASN A 49 -27.62 -17.14 -11.81
C ASN A 49 -29.03 -16.64 -12.09
N GLY A 50 -29.58 -17.02 -13.25
CA GLY A 50 -30.98 -16.74 -13.57
C GLY A 50 -31.24 -15.28 -13.93
N TRP A 51 -30.26 -14.62 -14.58
CA TRP A 51 -30.38 -13.26 -15.06
C TRP A 51 -31.55 -13.11 -16.04
N GLN A 52 -32.26 -12.00 -15.91
CA GLN A 52 -33.39 -11.60 -16.75
C GLN A 52 -33.18 -10.15 -17.22
N ALA A 53 -33.68 -9.84 -18.41
CA ALA A 53 -33.72 -8.46 -18.87
C ALA A 53 -34.55 -7.58 -17.92
N HIS A 54 -34.06 -6.38 -17.61
CA HIS A 54 -34.81 -5.36 -16.90
C HIS A 54 -35.24 -4.23 -17.84
N SER A 55 -34.29 -3.41 -18.29
CA SER A 55 -34.51 -2.27 -19.19
C SER A 55 -33.19 -1.88 -19.84
N GLY A 56 -33.19 -1.59 -21.15
CA GLY A 56 -31.95 -1.27 -21.88
C GLY A 56 -30.89 -2.35 -21.71
N ASN A 57 -29.70 -1.95 -21.27
CA ASN A 57 -28.55 -2.83 -21.00
C ASN A 57 -28.48 -3.32 -19.53
N ILE A 58 -29.56 -3.12 -18.78
CA ILE A 58 -29.65 -3.51 -17.37
C ILE A 58 -30.34 -4.87 -17.26
N TYR A 59 -29.71 -5.75 -16.49
CA TYR A 59 -30.20 -7.08 -16.18
C TYR A 59 -30.42 -7.23 -14.69
N LYS A 60 -31.27 -8.17 -14.30
CA LYS A 60 -31.58 -8.42 -12.89
C LYS A 60 -31.65 -9.90 -12.53
N ALA A 61 -31.33 -10.21 -11.29
CA ALA A 61 -31.45 -11.54 -10.71
C ALA A 61 -31.90 -11.45 -9.25
N THR A 62 -32.60 -12.47 -8.76
CA THR A 62 -32.97 -12.58 -7.35
C THR A 62 -31.81 -13.17 -6.55
N VAL A 63 -31.32 -12.44 -5.56
CA VAL A 63 -30.21 -12.86 -4.68
C VAL A 63 -30.47 -12.38 -3.25
N ASN A 64 -29.85 -12.99 -2.25
CA ASN A 64 -29.96 -12.55 -0.86
C ASN A 64 -28.61 -12.02 -0.36
N MET A 65 -28.45 -10.70 -0.36
CA MET A 65 -27.27 -10.01 0.18
C MET A 65 -27.49 -9.68 1.67
N ALA A 66 -27.38 -10.70 2.53
CA ALA A 66 -27.75 -10.60 3.95
C ALA A 66 -26.78 -9.76 4.81
N ILE A 67 -25.55 -9.53 4.36
CA ILE A 67 -24.58 -8.70 5.08
C ILE A 67 -24.97 -7.22 5.08
N GLU A 68 -24.43 -6.46 6.04
CA GLU A 68 -24.65 -5.01 6.12
C GLU A 68 -24.28 -4.31 4.80
N SER A 69 -25.03 -3.28 4.42
CA SER A 69 -24.89 -2.62 3.12
C SER A 69 -23.47 -2.14 2.84
N ARG A 70 -22.75 -1.69 3.87
CA ARG A 70 -21.39 -1.18 3.77
C ARG A 70 -20.33 -2.21 3.38
N PHE A 71 -20.63 -3.50 3.54
CA PHE A 71 -19.73 -4.61 3.15
C PHE A 71 -20.19 -5.31 1.87
N ARG A 72 -21.25 -4.81 1.23
CA ARG A 72 -21.74 -5.40 -0.01
C ARG A 72 -20.82 -5.00 -1.16
N ALA A 73 -20.42 -5.99 -1.94
CA ALA A 73 -19.66 -5.86 -3.15
C ALA A 73 -20.20 -6.82 -4.20
N VAL A 74 -20.08 -6.44 -5.47
CA VAL A 74 -20.41 -7.28 -6.63
C VAL A 74 -19.20 -7.34 -7.52
N TYR A 75 -18.93 -8.53 -8.05
CA TYR A 75 -17.82 -8.81 -8.94
C TYR A 75 -18.34 -9.42 -10.23
N HIS A 76 -17.79 -9.00 -11.38
CA HIS A 76 -18.06 -9.62 -12.67
C HIS A 76 -16.75 -10.13 -13.26
N ASN A 77 -16.62 -11.45 -13.40
CA ASN A 77 -15.36 -12.11 -13.77
C ASN A 77 -14.19 -11.72 -12.87
N ASN A 78 -14.43 -11.70 -11.54
CA ASN A 78 -13.52 -11.27 -10.48
C ASN A 78 -13.21 -9.77 -10.42
N GLU A 79 -13.66 -8.95 -11.36
CA GLU A 79 -13.48 -7.50 -11.33
C GLU A 79 -14.53 -6.83 -10.43
N TYR A 80 -14.13 -5.85 -9.61
CA TYR A 80 -15.02 -5.09 -8.74
C TYR A 80 -15.96 -4.17 -9.54
N MET A 81 -17.25 -4.18 -9.20
CA MET A 81 -18.28 -3.37 -9.84
C MET A 81 -18.69 -2.18 -8.94
N ASP A 82 -18.96 -1.03 -9.56
CA ASP A 82 -19.34 0.19 -8.86
C ASP A 82 -20.81 0.16 -8.45
N LEU A 83 -21.14 0.63 -7.25
CA LEU A 83 -22.52 0.97 -6.94
C LEU A 83 -22.97 2.06 -7.91
N ALA A 84 -24.18 1.92 -8.48
CA ALA A 84 -24.80 2.89 -9.37
C ALA A 84 -24.67 4.31 -8.80
N ARG A 85 -24.02 5.20 -9.56
CA ARG A 85 -23.51 6.47 -9.04
C ARG A 85 -23.63 7.60 -10.04
N TRP A 86 -23.46 8.81 -9.53
CA TRP A 86 -23.27 10.00 -10.33
C TRP A 86 -22.25 10.94 -9.65
N PRO A 87 -21.27 11.50 -10.38
CA PRO A 87 -20.92 11.18 -11.76
C PRO A 87 -20.48 9.72 -11.96
N ASN A 88 -20.56 9.25 -13.21
CA ASN A 88 -20.21 7.88 -13.59
C ASN A 88 -18.68 7.71 -13.61
N ASN A 89 -18.20 6.51 -13.28
CA ASN A 89 -16.79 6.15 -13.37
C ASN A 89 -16.41 5.85 -14.84
N THR A 90 -16.03 6.89 -15.58
CA THR A 90 -15.89 6.77 -17.05
C THR A 90 -14.57 6.17 -17.50
N ASP A 91 -13.53 6.21 -16.67
CA ASP A 91 -12.21 5.65 -16.98
C ASP A 91 -11.96 4.29 -16.30
N ASN A 92 -12.91 3.81 -15.49
CA ASN A 92 -12.85 2.56 -14.74
C ASN A 92 -11.61 2.47 -13.84
N ASN A 93 -11.12 3.61 -13.34
CA ASN A 93 -9.96 3.68 -12.49
C ASN A 93 -10.38 4.05 -11.07
N ARG A 94 -10.17 3.15 -10.11
CA ARG A 94 -10.61 3.37 -8.72
C ARG A 94 -9.81 4.44 -7.97
N TRP A 95 -8.74 4.98 -8.55
CA TRP A 95 -7.97 6.11 -8.02
C TRP A 95 -8.50 7.47 -8.48
N THR A 96 -9.32 7.51 -9.51
CA THR A 96 -10.07 8.68 -9.95
C THR A 96 -11.44 8.64 -9.29
N ILE A 97 -11.69 9.53 -8.33
CA ILE A 97 -12.93 9.47 -7.54
C ILE A 97 -14.16 9.87 -8.38
N ASP A 98 -13.99 10.59 -9.48
CA ASP A 98 -15.07 11.07 -10.37
C ASP A 98 -16.18 11.82 -9.62
N CYS A 99 -15.80 12.94 -9.01
CA CYS A 99 -16.69 13.79 -8.22
C CYS A 99 -17.15 15.05 -8.97
N THR A 100 -18.19 15.68 -8.43
CA THR A 100 -18.57 17.07 -8.75
C THR A 100 -18.15 18.02 -7.62
N PRO A 101 -17.69 19.25 -7.90
CA PRO A 101 -17.35 20.22 -6.87
C PRO A 101 -18.57 20.67 -6.06
N VAL A 102 -18.39 20.80 -4.75
CA VAL A 102 -19.38 21.40 -3.85
C VAL A 102 -19.33 22.92 -3.95
N THR A 103 -20.49 23.57 -4.05
CA THR A 103 -20.59 25.05 -4.15
C THR A 103 -20.82 25.73 -2.79
N GLY A 104 -21.20 24.97 -1.77
CA GLY A 104 -21.54 25.47 -0.43
C GLY A 104 -22.23 24.41 0.41
N GLY A 105 -22.65 24.76 1.62
CA GLY A 105 -23.34 23.85 2.54
C GLY A 105 -22.95 24.11 3.99
N ASP A 106 -23.37 23.22 4.87
CA ASP A 106 -23.02 23.22 6.30
C ASP A 106 -22.94 21.79 6.86
N GLY A 107 -23.07 21.63 8.18
CA GLY A 107 -23.06 20.33 8.85
C GLY A 107 -24.21 19.41 8.47
N SER A 108 -25.25 19.89 7.78
CA SER A 108 -26.49 19.13 7.50
C SER A 108 -26.84 19.03 6.02
N HIS A 109 -26.17 19.78 5.14
CA HIS A 109 -26.45 19.74 3.71
C HIS A 109 -25.27 20.19 2.85
N PHE A 110 -25.27 19.72 1.61
CA PHE A 110 -24.43 20.23 0.52
C PHE A 110 -25.28 21.00 -0.49
N THR A 111 -24.68 21.99 -1.13
CA THR A 111 -25.15 22.56 -2.40
C THR A 111 -24.14 22.22 -3.50
N ALA A 112 -24.66 21.83 -4.65
CA ALA A 112 -23.88 21.50 -5.83
C ALA A 112 -24.69 21.86 -7.08
N SER A 113 -24.03 21.93 -8.23
CA SER A 113 -24.69 22.21 -9.50
C SER A 113 -24.92 20.93 -10.31
N ASN A 114 -25.94 20.95 -11.17
CA ASN A 114 -26.23 19.89 -12.14
C ASN A 114 -26.49 18.51 -11.52
N LEU A 115 -27.06 18.45 -10.32
CA LEU A 115 -27.47 17.16 -9.76
C LEU A 115 -28.58 16.56 -10.64
N PRO A 116 -28.51 15.26 -10.97
CA PRO A 116 -29.58 14.59 -11.70
C PRO A 116 -30.92 14.74 -10.98
N ASN A 117 -32.00 14.87 -11.74
CA ASN A 117 -33.35 14.92 -11.21
C ASN A 117 -33.84 13.51 -10.80
N ILE A 118 -33.12 12.93 -9.84
CA ILE A 118 -33.40 11.66 -9.18
C ILE A 118 -33.80 11.97 -7.74
N ASP A 119 -34.77 11.24 -7.18
CA ASP A 119 -34.99 11.27 -5.74
C ASP A 119 -33.89 10.46 -5.04
N TRP A 120 -32.88 11.17 -4.55
CA TRP A 120 -31.75 10.56 -3.87
C TRP A 120 -32.05 10.13 -2.43
N THR A 121 -33.27 10.33 -1.93
CA THR A 121 -33.64 9.89 -0.56
C THR A 121 -33.39 8.40 -0.39
N GLY A 122 -32.70 8.04 0.69
CA GLY A 122 -32.25 6.67 0.98
C GLY A 122 -31.00 6.21 0.21
N GLY A 123 -30.55 6.99 -0.78
CA GLY A 123 -29.23 6.86 -1.39
C GLY A 123 -28.13 7.41 -0.47
N MET A 124 -26.92 7.54 -1.01
CA MET A 124 -25.74 7.94 -0.25
C MET A 124 -24.97 9.06 -0.95
N VAL A 125 -24.35 9.92 -0.16
CA VAL A 125 -23.39 10.94 -0.62
C VAL A 125 -22.02 10.63 -0.03
N TYR A 126 -21.02 10.51 -0.89
CA TYR A 126 -19.61 10.53 -0.53
C TYR A 126 -19.10 11.96 -0.67
N TYR A 127 -18.32 12.44 0.29
CA TYR A 127 -17.70 13.77 0.24
C TYR A 127 -16.23 13.71 0.62
N LEU A 128 -15.37 14.26 -0.24
CA LEU A 128 -13.96 14.52 0.04
C LEU A 128 -13.77 16.01 0.30
N GLY A 129 -13.28 16.36 1.49
CA GLY A 129 -13.15 17.76 1.91
C GLY A 129 -12.12 18.56 1.11
N ALA A 130 -12.26 19.90 1.09
CA ALA A 130 -11.27 20.80 0.51
C ALA A 130 -9.89 20.71 1.19
N HIS A 131 -9.86 20.38 2.49
CA HIS A 131 -8.62 20.05 3.20
C HIS A 131 -7.95 18.77 2.66
N SER A 132 -8.72 17.92 1.98
CA SER A 132 -8.33 16.68 1.29
C SER A 132 -7.56 15.66 2.13
N GLY A 133 -7.59 15.79 3.46
CA GLY A 133 -7.03 14.80 4.39
C GLY A 133 -7.95 13.63 4.75
N ALA A 134 -9.26 13.75 4.56
CA ALA A 134 -10.23 12.68 4.80
C ALA A 134 -11.52 12.89 4.00
N SER A 135 -12.13 11.79 3.57
CA SER A 135 -13.50 11.72 3.08
C SER A 135 -14.47 11.22 4.17
N TRP A 136 -15.77 11.28 3.90
CA TRP A 136 -16.82 10.61 4.68
C TRP A 136 -18.09 10.42 3.86
N THR A 137 -18.98 9.54 4.33
CA THR A 137 -20.22 9.17 3.63
C THR A 137 -21.46 9.36 4.51
N ARG A 138 -22.59 9.82 3.96
CA ARG A 138 -23.88 9.91 4.67
C ARG A 138 -25.03 9.37 3.84
N THR A 139 -26.06 8.85 4.52
CA THR A 139 -27.37 8.61 3.93
C THR A 139 -28.05 9.94 3.63
N ILE A 140 -28.65 10.05 2.45
CA ILE A 140 -29.38 11.23 1.99
C ILE A 140 -30.81 11.18 2.53
N THR A 141 -31.25 12.27 3.17
CA THR A 141 -32.59 12.40 3.79
C THR A 141 -33.57 13.19 2.94
N ALA A 142 -33.08 14.11 2.10
CA ALA A 142 -33.84 14.82 1.08
C ALA A 142 -32.90 15.31 -0.02
N SER A 143 -33.45 15.58 -1.21
CA SER A 143 -32.66 16.10 -2.33
C SER A 143 -33.48 16.98 -3.27
N THR A 144 -32.77 17.85 -3.99
CA THR A 144 -33.23 18.60 -5.16
C THR A 144 -32.12 18.59 -6.21
N THR A 145 -32.34 19.19 -7.37
CA THR A 145 -31.31 19.32 -8.42
C THR A 145 -30.12 20.20 -8.05
N SER A 146 -30.12 20.83 -6.87
CA SER A 146 -29.01 21.67 -6.38
C SER A 146 -28.67 21.51 -4.90
N ARG A 147 -29.30 20.56 -4.19
CA ARG A 147 -29.13 20.39 -2.74
C ARG A 147 -29.29 18.94 -2.33
N ILE A 148 -28.43 18.50 -1.40
CA ILE A 148 -28.45 17.18 -0.78
C ILE A 148 -28.45 17.37 0.74
N ASP A 149 -29.49 16.91 1.40
CA ASP A 149 -29.66 16.96 2.84
C ASP A 149 -29.30 15.61 3.48
N TYR A 150 -28.74 15.65 4.68
CA TYR A 150 -28.35 14.47 5.46
C TYR A 150 -28.46 14.75 6.96
N THR A 151 -28.33 13.71 7.77
CA THR A 151 -28.26 13.86 9.23
C THR A 151 -27.01 14.65 9.62
N GLU A 152 -27.22 15.72 10.39
CA GLU A 152 -26.17 16.66 10.78
C GLU A 152 -24.91 15.99 11.36
N VAL A 153 -23.75 16.48 10.92
CA VAL A 153 -22.44 16.20 11.50
C VAL A 153 -21.97 17.38 12.34
N ASP A 154 -21.32 17.09 13.47
CA ASP A 154 -20.79 18.12 14.35
C ASP A 154 -19.49 18.69 13.78
N ILE A 155 -19.59 19.77 12.99
CA ILE A 155 -18.46 20.47 12.36
C ILE A 155 -17.52 21.15 13.36
N THR A 156 -17.81 21.11 14.66
CA THR A 156 -16.90 21.63 15.70
C THR A 156 -15.95 20.55 16.22
N LYS A 157 -16.17 19.28 15.86
CA LYS A 157 -15.36 18.15 16.32
C LYS A 157 -14.60 17.50 15.17
N TRP A 158 -13.44 16.93 15.50
CA TRP A 158 -12.73 16.03 14.60
C TRP A 158 -13.62 14.82 14.24
N PRO A 159 -13.64 14.35 12.97
CA PRO A 159 -12.86 14.85 11.83
C PRO A 159 -13.52 15.99 11.05
N PHE A 160 -14.75 16.38 11.38
CA PHE A 160 -15.51 17.34 10.58
C PHE A 160 -14.98 18.76 10.65
N THR A 161 -14.21 19.14 11.69
CA THR A 161 -13.66 20.50 11.83
C THR A 161 -12.95 21.00 10.56
N PRO A 162 -11.97 20.29 9.97
CA PRO A 162 -11.43 20.68 8.66
C PRO A 162 -12.09 20.01 7.45
N HIS A 163 -12.89 18.95 7.65
CA HIS A 163 -13.46 18.13 6.58
C HIS A 163 -14.97 18.38 6.40
N ASN A 164 -15.38 19.62 6.18
CA ASN A 164 -16.80 20.00 5.96
C ASN A 164 -16.93 21.09 4.88
N PRO A 165 -18.12 21.31 4.29
CA PRO A 165 -18.29 22.19 3.13
C PRO A 165 -18.20 23.70 3.45
N THR A 166 -18.18 24.09 4.72
CA THR A 166 -17.96 25.49 5.11
C THR A 166 -16.49 25.89 4.96
N VAL A 167 -15.57 24.93 5.01
CA VAL A 167 -14.13 25.14 4.84
C VAL A 167 -13.83 25.49 3.39
N TRP A 168 -13.15 26.61 3.20
CA TRP A 168 -12.71 27.06 1.89
C TRP A 168 -11.19 26.89 1.75
N ARG A 169 -10.74 26.34 0.64
CA ARG A 169 -9.33 26.31 0.20
C ARG A 169 -9.23 26.87 -1.20
N ASN A 170 -8.07 27.42 -1.56
CA ASN A 170 -7.81 27.92 -2.91
C ASN A 170 -7.39 26.79 -3.86
N ASN A 171 -8.18 25.72 -3.92
CA ASN A 171 -7.94 24.58 -4.78
C ASN A 171 -8.93 24.69 -5.97
N PRO A 172 -8.48 25.12 -7.17
CA PRO A 172 -9.38 25.34 -8.30
C PRO A 172 -10.20 24.08 -8.60
N GLY A 173 -11.52 24.24 -8.69
CA GLY A 173 -12.43 23.11 -8.92
C GLY A 173 -12.68 22.23 -7.69
N ASN A 174 -12.12 22.53 -6.52
CA ASN A 174 -12.32 21.78 -5.29
C ASN A 174 -12.33 22.69 -4.05
N ASN A 175 -12.75 23.95 -4.22
CA ASN A 175 -12.60 24.99 -3.19
C ASN A 175 -13.32 24.67 -1.87
N ARG A 176 -14.40 23.88 -1.91
CA ARG A 176 -15.18 23.46 -0.75
C ARG A 176 -15.34 21.94 -0.67
N GLY A 177 -14.42 21.20 -1.29
CA GLY A 177 -14.54 19.76 -1.43
C GLY A 177 -15.38 19.37 -2.65
N GLN A 178 -15.53 18.07 -2.81
CA GLN A 178 -16.18 17.45 -3.96
C GLN A 178 -16.93 16.20 -3.50
N LEU A 179 -17.99 15.85 -4.22
CA LEU A 179 -18.89 14.74 -3.86
C LEU A 179 -19.25 13.88 -5.07
N TYR A 180 -19.71 12.66 -4.78
CA TYR A 180 -20.54 11.88 -5.70
C TYR A 180 -21.73 11.29 -4.93
N LEU A 181 -22.80 11.01 -5.66
CA LEU A 181 -24.03 10.42 -5.15
C LEU A 181 -24.12 8.98 -5.65
N PHE A 182 -24.62 8.05 -4.84
CA PHE A 182 -24.67 6.64 -5.23
C PHE A 182 -25.76 5.85 -4.52
N ASN A 183 -25.90 4.58 -4.92
CA ASN A 183 -26.82 3.60 -4.35
C ASN A 183 -28.31 3.92 -4.63
N LYS A 184 -28.64 4.20 -5.90
CA LYS A 184 -30.01 4.36 -6.41
C LYS A 184 -30.15 3.64 -7.75
N LEU A 185 -31.27 2.93 -7.97
CA LEU A 185 -31.53 2.24 -9.24
C LEU A 185 -31.64 3.23 -10.40
N GLU A 186 -32.18 4.41 -10.15
CA GLU A 186 -32.34 5.47 -11.14
C GLU A 186 -31.00 6.06 -11.61
N ALA A 187 -29.92 5.82 -10.86
CA ALA A 187 -28.56 6.20 -11.22
C ALA A 187 -27.79 5.06 -11.93
N LEU A 188 -28.41 3.88 -12.11
CA LEU A 188 -27.80 2.77 -12.83
C LEU A 188 -27.94 3.03 -14.33
N ASP A 189 -26.94 3.69 -14.93
CA ASP A 189 -26.98 4.11 -16.33
C ASP A 189 -25.66 3.88 -17.10
N TYR A 190 -24.62 3.42 -16.41
CA TYR A 190 -23.30 3.21 -17.00
C TYR A 190 -22.79 1.78 -16.89
N ALA A 191 -21.77 1.48 -17.69
CA ALA A 191 -21.07 0.20 -17.65
C ALA A 191 -20.45 -0.05 -16.26
N ASN A 192 -20.44 -1.32 -15.83
CA ASN A 192 -19.88 -1.82 -14.56
C ASN A 192 -20.59 -1.34 -13.29
N GLU A 193 -21.82 -0.84 -13.43
CA GLU A 193 -22.61 -0.39 -12.29
C GLU A 193 -23.63 -1.43 -11.83
N TRP A 194 -23.93 -1.45 -10.52
CA TRP A 194 -24.95 -2.30 -9.93
C TRP A 194 -25.79 -1.60 -8.85
N PHE A 195 -26.97 -2.15 -8.59
CA PHE A 195 -27.85 -1.74 -7.49
C PHE A 195 -28.53 -2.95 -6.87
N TYR A 196 -28.71 -2.96 -5.54
CA TYR A 196 -29.44 -4.01 -4.84
C TYR A 196 -30.67 -3.46 -4.12
N ASP A 197 -31.85 -3.91 -4.57
CA ASP A 197 -33.12 -3.67 -3.89
C ASP A 197 -33.35 -4.72 -2.81
N GLN A 198 -33.15 -4.34 -1.55
CA GLN A 198 -33.34 -5.23 -0.42
C GLN A 198 -34.82 -5.55 -0.13
N THR A 199 -35.76 -4.75 -0.61
CA THR A 199 -37.20 -5.01 -0.39
C THR A 199 -37.67 -6.17 -1.25
N THR A 200 -37.13 -6.29 -2.46
CA THR A 200 -37.46 -7.34 -3.42
C THR A 200 -36.38 -8.42 -3.55
N ASN A 201 -35.24 -8.26 -2.86
CA ASN A 201 -34.05 -9.11 -2.99
C ASN A 201 -33.58 -9.22 -4.44
N THR A 202 -33.53 -8.09 -5.14
CA THR A 202 -33.18 -8.02 -6.56
C THR A 202 -31.87 -7.29 -6.76
N LEU A 203 -30.89 -7.96 -7.36
CA LEU A 203 -29.67 -7.35 -7.87
C LEU A 203 -29.89 -6.91 -9.32
N TYR A 204 -29.54 -5.66 -9.62
CA TYR A 204 -29.50 -5.07 -10.95
C TYR A 204 -28.05 -4.81 -11.33
N LEU A 205 -27.68 -5.06 -12.58
CA LEU A 205 -26.31 -4.90 -13.09
C LEU A 205 -26.35 -4.48 -14.57
N GLN A 206 -25.47 -3.56 -14.93
CA GLN A 206 -25.09 -3.28 -16.31
C GLN A 206 -23.63 -3.68 -16.52
N THR A 207 -23.38 -4.69 -17.35
CA THR A 207 -22.03 -5.17 -17.66
C THR A 207 -21.26 -4.20 -18.55
N ALA A 208 -19.93 -4.35 -18.58
CA ALA A 208 -19.04 -3.56 -19.43
C ALA A 208 -19.48 -3.50 -20.91
N ASP A 209 -19.93 -4.63 -21.45
CA ASP A 209 -20.35 -4.77 -22.85
C ASP A 209 -21.86 -4.56 -23.05
N GLY A 210 -22.60 -4.28 -21.97
CA GLY A 210 -24.04 -4.10 -21.97
C GLY A 210 -24.84 -5.37 -22.27
N THR A 211 -24.20 -6.54 -22.27
CA THR A 211 -24.86 -7.84 -22.53
C THR A 211 -25.28 -8.55 -21.25
N MET A 212 -26.24 -9.47 -21.36
CA MET A 212 -26.73 -10.23 -20.22
C MET A 212 -25.60 -11.06 -19.60
N PRO A 213 -25.37 -10.98 -18.28
CA PRO A 213 -24.35 -11.78 -17.64
C PRO A 213 -24.63 -13.28 -17.78
N ALA A 214 -23.58 -14.07 -18.01
CA ALA A 214 -23.69 -15.52 -17.99
C ALA A 214 -23.91 -16.03 -16.56
N ASN A 215 -24.59 -17.17 -16.42
CA ASN A 215 -24.72 -17.86 -15.13
C ASN A 215 -23.34 -18.11 -14.51
N GLY A 216 -23.16 -17.69 -13.26
CA GLY A 216 -21.92 -17.85 -12.50
C GLY A 216 -20.78 -16.91 -12.88
N SER A 217 -20.98 -15.97 -13.81
CA SER A 217 -19.98 -14.93 -14.15
C SER A 217 -19.98 -13.76 -13.15
N VAL A 218 -21.08 -13.57 -12.43
CA VAL A 218 -21.23 -12.52 -11.42
C VAL A 218 -21.26 -13.17 -10.04
N GLU A 219 -20.55 -12.56 -9.10
CA GLU A 219 -20.49 -12.96 -7.70
C GLU A 219 -20.82 -11.77 -6.80
N TYR A 220 -21.42 -12.04 -5.64
CA TYR A 220 -21.67 -11.01 -4.64
C TYR A 220 -21.12 -11.44 -3.28
N ALA A 221 -20.65 -10.48 -2.48
CA ALA A 221 -20.19 -10.74 -1.12
C ALA A 221 -21.34 -11.28 -0.24
N ALA A 222 -21.20 -12.53 0.20
CA ALA A 222 -22.18 -13.26 1.00
C ALA A 222 -21.81 -13.30 2.49
N SER A 223 -20.53 -13.12 2.83
CA SER A 223 -19.99 -13.01 4.18
C SER A 223 -19.02 -11.84 4.27
N LYS A 224 -18.91 -11.22 5.45
CA LYS A 224 -17.83 -10.24 5.72
C LYS A 224 -16.46 -10.92 5.78
N PHE A 225 -16.40 -12.15 6.30
CA PHE A 225 -15.16 -12.87 6.55
C PHE A 225 -15.06 -14.11 5.67
N ALA A 226 -13.90 -14.26 5.02
CA ALA A 226 -13.50 -15.49 4.34
C ALA A 226 -12.84 -16.47 5.34
N ALA A 227 -12.20 -15.97 6.40
CA ALA A 227 -11.70 -16.79 7.49
C ALA A 227 -11.74 -16.08 8.85
N GLU A 228 -11.94 -16.86 9.91
CA GLU A 228 -11.93 -16.41 11.30
C GLU A 228 -11.12 -17.37 12.19
N LEU A 229 -10.07 -16.85 12.82
CA LEU A 229 -9.27 -17.55 13.82
C LEU A 229 -9.71 -17.09 15.21
N LYS A 230 -10.24 -18.03 15.98
CA LYS A 230 -10.74 -17.82 17.36
C LYS A 230 -9.92 -18.60 18.39
N GLY A 231 -8.86 -19.27 17.95
CA GLY A 231 -7.99 -20.06 18.80
C GLY A 231 -6.52 -19.68 18.65
N ASP A 232 -5.69 -20.27 19.50
CA ASP A 232 -4.26 -19.99 19.57
C ASP A 232 -3.43 -21.01 18.79
N TYR A 233 -2.21 -20.65 18.41
CA TYR A 233 -1.25 -21.56 17.76
C TYR A 233 -1.83 -22.22 16.50
N ILE A 234 -2.51 -21.42 15.67
CA ILE A 234 -3.05 -21.81 14.38
C ILE A 234 -2.09 -21.35 13.29
N LYS A 235 -1.85 -22.21 12.30
CA LYS A 235 -1.09 -21.87 11.09
C LYS A 235 -2.01 -21.98 9.86
N LEU A 236 -2.15 -20.88 9.12
CA LEU A 236 -2.65 -20.89 7.75
C LEU A 236 -1.46 -20.82 6.79
N GLU A 237 -1.40 -21.72 5.80
CA GLU A 237 -0.27 -21.81 4.87
C GLU A 237 -0.73 -22.01 3.43
N GLY A 238 -0.37 -21.09 2.53
CA GLY A 238 -0.59 -21.25 1.09
C GLY A 238 -2.07 -21.23 0.67
N LEU A 239 -2.92 -20.50 1.39
CA LEU A 239 -4.36 -20.39 1.09
C LEU A 239 -4.68 -19.04 0.41
N ASN A 240 -5.60 -19.06 -0.57
CA ASN A 240 -6.09 -17.86 -1.23
C ASN A 240 -7.49 -17.50 -0.71
N PHE A 241 -7.73 -16.22 -0.42
CA PHE A 241 -8.99 -15.69 0.07
C PHE A 241 -9.51 -14.61 -0.88
N PHE A 242 -10.81 -14.61 -1.16
CA PHE A 242 -11.44 -13.65 -2.07
C PHE A 242 -12.74 -13.06 -1.52
N GLY A 243 -12.89 -11.75 -1.66
CA GLY A 243 -14.16 -11.03 -1.44
C GLY A 243 -14.59 -10.89 0.03
N GLY A 244 -13.72 -11.26 0.98
CA GLY A 244 -13.97 -11.14 2.41
C GLY A 244 -12.70 -11.19 3.25
N SER A 245 -12.80 -10.68 4.47
CA SER A 245 -11.65 -10.44 5.36
C SER A 245 -11.17 -11.71 6.04
N VAL A 246 -9.89 -11.77 6.38
CA VAL A 246 -9.35 -12.74 7.32
C VAL A 246 -9.22 -12.07 8.68
N LYS A 247 -9.81 -12.67 9.72
CA LYS A 247 -9.81 -12.11 11.07
C LYS A 247 -9.17 -13.03 12.09
N ILE A 248 -8.21 -12.50 12.85
CA ILE A 248 -7.70 -13.09 14.09
C ILE A 248 -8.38 -12.34 15.24
N HIS A 249 -9.17 -13.06 16.03
CA HIS A 249 -9.93 -12.47 17.14
C HIS A 249 -9.05 -12.11 18.33
N ASN A 250 -9.61 -11.29 19.24
CA ASN A 250 -8.94 -10.93 20.47
C ASN A 250 -8.72 -12.17 21.35
N ASN A 251 -7.52 -12.33 21.92
CA ASN A 251 -7.04 -13.53 22.63
C ASN A 251 -6.97 -14.79 21.75
N ALA A 252 -6.81 -14.62 20.42
CA ALA A 252 -6.41 -15.69 19.51
C ALA A 252 -4.94 -15.45 19.16
N ASP A 253 -4.05 -15.85 20.04
CA ASP A 253 -2.65 -15.43 20.07
C ASP A 253 -1.73 -16.48 19.45
N ASN A 254 -0.49 -16.08 19.15
CA ASN A 254 0.55 -16.98 18.61
C ASN A 254 0.14 -17.62 17.28
N ASN A 255 -0.60 -16.88 16.45
CA ASN A 255 -1.08 -17.37 15.15
C ASN A 255 -0.10 -17.04 14.02
N GLN A 256 -0.10 -17.84 12.97
CA GLN A 256 0.76 -17.68 11.80
C GLN A 256 -0.06 -17.68 10.51
N ILE A 257 0.13 -16.64 9.68
CA ILE A 257 -0.44 -16.54 8.33
C ILE A 257 0.74 -16.50 7.36
N LEU A 258 0.94 -17.58 6.61
CA LEU A 258 2.15 -17.83 5.84
C LEU A 258 1.81 -18.04 4.36
N ASN A 259 2.42 -17.28 3.47
CA ASN A 259 2.29 -17.45 2.02
C ASN A 259 0.82 -17.46 1.51
N CYS A 260 -0.07 -16.77 2.22
CA CYS A 260 -1.49 -16.66 1.85
C CYS A 260 -1.74 -15.44 0.95
N SER A 261 -2.80 -15.49 0.14
CA SER A 261 -3.27 -14.35 -0.64
C SER A 261 -4.64 -13.89 -0.14
N ILE A 262 -4.87 -12.59 0.01
CA ILE A 262 -6.17 -12.01 0.37
C ILE A 262 -6.50 -10.92 -0.66
N ILE A 263 -7.50 -11.18 -1.50
CA ILE A 263 -7.91 -10.31 -2.59
C ILE A 263 -9.32 -9.78 -2.34
N HIS A 264 -9.55 -8.48 -2.49
CA HIS A 264 -10.86 -7.85 -2.19
C HIS A 264 -11.33 -8.15 -0.75
N GLY A 265 -10.39 -8.11 0.21
CA GLY A 265 -10.64 -8.58 1.57
C GLY A 265 -11.56 -7.66 2.39
N SER A 266 -11.67 -6.38 2.02
CA SER A 266 -12.62 -5.47 2.65
C SER A 266 -13.07 -4.39 1.68
N GLU A 267 -14.07 -4.72 0.88
CA GLU A 267 -14.66 -3.83 -0.12
C GLU A 267 -15.97 -3.20 0.36
N GLY A 268 -16.36 -2.10 -0.29
CA GLY A 268 -17.60 -1.37 0.01
C GLY A 268 -17.34 0.09 0.38
N HIS A 269 -18.12 0.62 1.32
CA HIS A 269 -18.10 2.03 1.72
C HIS A 269 -17.89 2.22 3.24
N ASP A 270 -17.55 3.44 3.66
CA ASP A 270 -17.29 3.77 5.06
C ASP A 270 -18.59 3.82 5.91
N SER A 271 -18.44 3.92 7.22
CA SER A 271 -19.50 4.13 8.20
C SER A 271 -20.31 5.39 7.93
N LEU A 272 -21.63 5.23 7.91
CA LEU A 272 -22.60 6.31 7.70
C LEU A 272 -22.81 7.19 8.94
N THR A 273 -22.20 6.82 10.07
CA THR A 273 -22.30 7.50 11.37
C THR A 273 -20.93 7.76 11.98
N ASN A 274 -19.88 7.80 11.15
CA ASN A 274 -18.52 7.98 11.63
C ASN A 274 -18.37 9.25 12.49
N THR A 275 -17.63 9.12 13.59
CA THR A 275 -17.15 10.21 14.45
C THR A 275 -15.62 10.29 14.45
N SER A 276 -15.00 9.52 13.56
CA SER A 276 -13.56 9.44 13.32
C SER A 276 -13.31 9.37 11.82
N ALA A 277 -12.10 9.72 11.38
CA ALA A 277 -11.68 9.57 9.99
C ALA A 277 -11.12 8.17 9.69
N GLN A 278 -11.09 7.26 10.65
CA GLN A 278 -10.56 5.90 10.48
C GLN A 278 -11.62 4.86 10.79
N VAL A 279 -11.39 3.65 10.30
CA VAL A 279 -12.16 2.47 10.67
C VAL A 279 -11.27 1.31 11.13
N GLY A 280 -11.89 0.31 11.77
CA GLY A 280 -11.20 -0.88 12.26
C GLY A 280 -11.17 -2.05 11.27
N GLU A 281 -11.89 -1.96 10.14
CA GLU A 281 -11.94 -3.01 9.14
C GLU A 281 -10.71 -3.01 8.22
N ALA A 282 -10.32 -4.21 7.80
CA ALA A 282 -9.19 -4.45 6.92
C ALA A 282 -9.35 -5.77 6.16
N ALA A 283 -8.56 -5.96 5.11
CA ALA A 283 -8.46 -7.26 4.44
C ALA A 283 -7.92 -8.34 5.40
N LEU A 284 -7.00 -7.97 6.30
CA LEU A 284 -6.53 -8.78 7.42
C LEU A 284 -6.66 -8.01 8.75
N GLU A 285 -7.62 -8.42 9.59
CA GLU A 285 -7.89 -7.86 10.91
C GLU A 285 -7.16 -8.68 12.00
N VAL A 286 -6.18 -8.10 12.70
CA VAL A 286 -5.42 -8.79 13.77
C VAL A 286 -5.68 -8.17 15.14
N LEU A 287 -6.27 -8.98 16.01
CA LEU A 287 -6.52 -8.64 17.41
C LEU A 287 -5.80 -9.59 18.39
N GLY A 288 -5.03 -10.57 17.91
CA GLY A 288 -4.27 -11.51 18.74
C GLY A 288 -2.78 -11.18 18.82
N ASP A 289 -2.21 -11.31 20.01
CA ASP A 289 -0.79 -11.08 20.29
C ASP A 289 0.10 -12.10 19.59
N ASN A 290 1.39 -11.78 19.45
CA ASN A 290 2.42 -12.72 18.98
C ASN A 290 2.13 -13.32 17.59
N THR A 291 1.43 -12.57 16.74
CA THR A 291 1.05 -13.03 15.40
C THR A 291 2.20 -12.83 14.41
N LEU A 292 2.47 -13.85 13.58
CA LEU A 292 3.39 -13.77 12.45
C LEU A 292 2.60 -13.74 11.14
N ILE A 293 2.83 -12.71 10.32
CA ILE A 293 2.32 -12.59 8.95
C ILE A 293 3.51 -12.53 8.02
N LYS A 294 3.69 -13.55 7.18
CA LYS A 294 4.90 -13.69 6.36
C LYS A 294 4.63 -14.22 4.95
N GLY A 295 5.24 -13.56 3.96
CA GLY A 295 5.15 -13.99 2.56
C GLY A 295 3.75 -13.83 1.95
N CYS A 296 2.87 -13.06 2.60
CA CYS A 296 1.49 -12.90 2.15
C CYS A 296 1.35 -11.85 1.05
N THR A 297 0.33 -12.04 0.21
CA THR A 297 -0.16 -11.02 -0.71
C THR A 297 -1.48 -10.47 -0.20
N VAL A 298 -1.61 -9.15 -0.07
CA VAL A 298 -2.87 -8.48 0.23
C VAL A 298 -3.12 -7.46 -0.87
N ASN A 299 -4.22 -7.62 -1.61
CA ASN A 299 -4.52 -6.74 -2.73
C ASN A 299 -6.00 -6.37 -2.77
N HIS A 300 -6.30 -5.11 -3.09
CA HIS A 300 -7.65 -4.54 -3.16
C HIS A 300 -8.39 -4.55 -1.81
N SER A 301 -8.52 -3.37 -1.22
CA SER A 301 -9.35 -3.10 -0.06
C SER A 301 -9.83 -1.66 -0.13
N SER A 302 -11.14 -1.43 0.01
CA SER A 302 -11.70 -0.08 0.14
C SER A 302 -11.19 0.64 1.39
N VAL A 303 -10.81 -0.12 2.41
CA VAL A 303 -10.29 0.37 3.70
C VAL A 303 -8.85 -0.11 3.89
N SER A 304 -8.39 -0.44 5.10
CA SER A 304 -6.99 -0.85 5.33
C SER A 304 -6.68 -2.24 4.74
N GLY A 305 -5.39 -2.51 4.49
CA GLY A 305 -4.91 -3.81 4.04
C GLY A 305 -4.74 -4.75 5.23
N ILE A 306 -3.75 -4.47 6.07
CA ILE A 306 -3.49 -5.17 7.33
C ILE A 306 -3.66 -4.18 8.49
N VAL A 307 -4.47 -4.55 9.48
CA VAL A 307 -4.62 -3.80 10.74
C VAL A 307 -4.16 -4.65 11.91
N ILE A 308 -3.22 -4.12 12.70
CA ILE A 308 -2.90 -4.63 14.04
C ILE A 308 -3.52 -3.69 15.07
N ALA A 309 -4.58 -4.16 15.72
CA ALA A 309 -5.34 -3.38 16.67
C ALA A 309 -4.55 -3.20 17.98
N GLY A 310 -3.91 -2.04 18.17
CA GLY A 310 -3.01 -1.80 19.31
C GLY A 310 -3.64 -1.82 20.70
N TRP A 311 -4.98 -1.84 20.79
CA TRP A 311 -5.69 -2.05 22.06
C TRP A 311 -5.80 -3.54 22.42
N ALA A 312 -5.51 -4.45 21.50
CA ALA A 312 -5.68 -5.90 21.64
C ALA A 312 -4.40 -6.69 21.37
N ALA A 313 -3.58 -6.28 20.40
CA ALA A 313 -2.42 -7.04 19.91
C ALA A 313 -1.11 -6.24 20.01
N SER A 314 -0.06 -6.91 20.45
CA SER A 314 1.33 -6.50 20.57
C SER A 314 2.27 -7.63 20.15
N ASN A 315 3.57 -7.33 20.04
CA ASN A 315 4.63 -8.30 19.72
C ASN A 315 4.37 -9.08 18.42
N CYS A 316 3.80 -8.43 17.40
CA CYS A 316 3.55 -9.06 16.10
C CYS A 316 4.69 -8.80 15.11
N THR A 317 4.90 -9.76 14.20
CA THR A 317 5.87 -9.63 13.10
C THR A 317 5.15 -9.68 11.76
N ILE A 318 5.36 -8.66 10.94
CA ILE A 318 4.83 -8.51 9.58
C ILE A 318 6.03 -8.41 8.65
N GLU A 319 6.39 -9.53 8.02
CA GLU A 319 7.65 -9.67 7.28
C GLU A 319 7.44 -10.15 5.83
N GLY A 320 8.09 -9.51 4.86
CA GLY A 320 8.18 -10.08 3.51
C GLY A 320 6.84 -10.16 2.78
N ASN A 321 5.91 -9.25 3.04
CA ASN A 321 4.58 -9.26 2.42
C ASN A 321 4.52 -8.28 1.24
N TYR A 322 3.68 -8.61 0.25
CA TYR A 322 3.31 -7.70 -0.83
C TYR A 322 1.91 -7.14 -0.58
N ILE A 323 1.78 -5.82 -0.40
CA ILE A 323 0.51 -5.17 -0.08
C ILE A 323 0.22 -4.11 -1.13
N SER A 324 -0.93 -4.16 -1.79
CA SER A 324 -1.23 -3.19 -2.83
C SER A 324 -2.69 -2.81 -2.98
N ASN A 325 -2.90 -1.63 -3.53
CA ASN A 325 -4.21 -1.11 -3.91
C ASN A 325 -5.22 -1.02 -2.75
N ILE A 326 -4.88 -0.16 -1.79
CA ILE A 326 -5.59 -0.05 -0.52
C ILE A 326 -6.14 1.36 -0.32
N ASP A 327 -7.25 1.46 0.41
CA ASP A 327 -7.92 2.71 0.78
C ASP A 327 -8.54 3.46 -0.42
N TYR A 328 -9.37 2.77 -1.20
CA TYR A 328 -10.13 3.40 -2.28
C TYR A 328 -11.15 4.45 -1.82
N ILE A 329 -11.43 4.53 -0.52
CA ILE A 329 -12.34 5.53 0.05
C ILE A 329 -11.61 6.85 0.34
N GLY A 330 -10.29 6.83 0.60
CA GLY A 330 -9.55 8.03 0.96
C GLY A 330 -9.86 8.50 2.38
N ILE A 331 -9.79 7.58 3.34
CA ILE A 331 -9.94 7.86 4.77
C ILE A 331 -8.59 7.65 5.49
N HIS A 332 -8.56 7.71 6.82
CA HIS A 332 -7.36 7.35 7.60
C HIS A 332 -7.21 5.82 7.69
N ALA A 333 -7.09 5.20 6.52
CA ALA A 333 -6.74 3.81 6.31
C ALA A 333 -5.37 3.71 5.62
N SER A 334 -4.74 2.55 5.70
CA SER A 334 -3.39 2.34 5.14
C SER A 334 -3.22 0.90 4.69
N PRO A 335 -2.34 0.64 3.71
CA PRO A 335 -1.89 -0.72 3.37
C PRO A 335 -1.49 -1.54 4.60
N LEU A 336 -0.71 -0.93 5.49
CA LEU A 336 -0.32 -1.53 6.76
C LEU A 336 -0.52 -0.51 7.87
N ARG A 337 -1.35 -0.85 8.85
CA ARG A 337 -1.65 -0.02 10.01
C ARG A 337 -1.42 -0.79 11.30
N ALA A 338 -0.33 -0.47 12.01
CA ALA A 338 0.02 -1.09 13.27
C ALA A 338 0.01 -0.07 14.42
N SER A 339 -0.76 -0.37 15.47
CA SER A 339 -0.84 0.53 16.65
C SER A 339 -0.41 -0.13 17.96
N GLY A 340 -0.09 -1.43 17.94
CA GLY A 340 0.40 -2.15 19.12
C GLY A 340 1.89 -2.00 19.34
N ASN A 341 2.38 -2.39 20.51
CA ASN A 341 3.78 -2.26 20.88
C ASN A 341 4.63 -3.44 20.41
N ASP A 342 5.95 -3.26 20.43
CA ASP A 342 6.95 -4.30 20.17
C ASP A 342 6.78 -4.94 18.78
N MET A 343 6.36 -4.14 17.79
CA MET A 343 6.11 -4.62 16.43
C MET A 343 7.39 -4.72 15.62
N LYS A 344 7.46 -5.73 14.76
CA LYS A 344 8.47 -5.84 13.71
C LYS A 344 7.81 -5.77 12.34
N ILE A 345 8.11 -4.71 11.60
CA ILE A 345 7.55 -4.45 10.27
C ILE A 345 8.71 -4.40 9.30
N LEU A 346 8.98 -5.55 8.67
CA LEU A 346 10.24 -5.81 8.01
C LEU A 346 10.04 -6.23 6.55
N LYS A 347 10.85 -5.71 5.63
CA LYS A 347 10.98 -6.29 4.27
C LYS A 347 9.66 -6.37 3.49
N ASN A 348 8.69 -5.50 3.78
CA ASN A 348 7.42 -5.50 3.04
C ASN A 348 7.57 -4.64 1.79
N THR A 349 6.91 -5.03 0.70
CA THR A 349 6.72 -4.19 -0.48
C THR A 349 5.27 -3.71 -0.51
N ILE A 350 5.08 -2.39 -0.46
CA ILE A 350 3.79 -1.73 -0.37
C ILE A 350 3.66 -0.75 -1.53
N THR A 351 2.56 -0.83 -2.29
CA THR A 351 2.34 0.10 -3.39
C THR A 351 0.87 0.46 -3.60
N ASN A 352 0.58 1.70 -4.02
CA ASN A 352 -0.76 2.21 -4.29
C ASN A 352 -1.66 2.31 -3.05
N ALA A 353 -1.72 3.51 -2.48
CA ALA A 353 -2.61 3.80 -1.35
C ALA A 353 -3.39 5.11 -1.56
N GLY A 354 -4.65 5.13 -1.10
CA GLY A 354 -5.50 6.32 -1.18
C GLY A 354 -4.95 7.50 -0.37
N ARG A 355 -4.51 7.25 0.87
CA ARG A 355 -3.97 8.27 1.77
C ARG A 355 -2.55 8.00 2.26
N ASP A 356 -2.38 7.10 3.22
CA ASP A 356 -1.08 6.83 3.87
C ASP A 356 -0.40 5.64 3.21
N GLY A 357 0.92 5.65 3.03
CA GLY A 357 1.65 4.47 2.55
C GLY A 357 1.72 3.37 3.62
N MET A 358 2.05 3.75 4.85
CA MET A 358 1.96 2.91 6.04
C MET A 358 1.80 3.73 7.31
N TYR A 359 1.25 3.13 8.36
CA TYR A 359 1.03 3.77 9.66
C TYR A 359 1.52 2.91 10.82
N VAL A 360 2.42 3.46 11.64
CA VAL A 360 2.96 2.78 12.83
C VAL A 360 3.02 3.74 14.03
N SER A 361 2.26 3.45 15.10
CA SER A 361 2.13 4.37 16.25
C SER A 361 2.35 3.73 17.64
N GLY A 362 2.64 2.43 17.68
CA GLY A 362 3.03 1.72 18.90
C GLY A 362 4.37 2.20 19.44
N SER A 363 4.80 1.62 20.56
CA SER A 363 6.12 1.84 21.14
C SER A 363 7.05 0.65 20.90
N ASN A 364 8.36 0.86 20.95
CA ASN A 364 9.42 -0.15 20.76
C ASN A 364 9.29 -0.92 19.44
N CYS A 365 8.83 -0.25 18.39
CA CYS A 365 8.65 -0.87 17.08
C CYS A 365 9.90 -0.72 16.22
N GLU A 366 10.20 -1.76 15.45
CA GLU A 366 11.23 -1.80 14.42
C GLU A 366 10.55 -1.75 13.04
N ILE A 367 10.88 -0.72 12.24
CA ILE A 367 10.36 -0.50 10.90
C ILE A 367 11.56 -0.47 9.95
N GLY A 368 11.85 -1.64 9.39
CA GLY A 368 13.13 -1.92 8.72
C GLY A 368 12.96 -2.46 7.30
N TYR A 369 13.77 -1.98 6.34
CA TYR A 369 13.88 -2.63 5.02
C TYR A 369 12.59 -2.70 4.19
N ASN A 370 11.60 -1.84 4.45
CA ASN A 370 10.36 -1.81 3.68
C ASN A 370 10.52 -0.92 2.43
N ASP A 371 9.94 -1.36 1.32
CA ASP A 371 9.75 -0.58 0.09
C ASP A 371 8.29 -0.12 0.07
N VAL A 372 8.05 1.19 0.16
CA VAL A 372 6.70 1.77 0.19
C VAL A 372 6.61 2.88 -0.85
N SER A 373 5.64 2.76 -1.75
CA SER A 373 5.50 3.69 -2.87
C SER A 373 4.06 4.04 -3.24
N ALA A 374 3.89 5.12 -4.00
CA ALA A 374 2.64 5.50 -4.65
C ALA A 374 1.44 5.65 -3.71
N SER A 375 1.65 6.24 -2.53
CA SER A 375 0.57 6.67 -1.63
C SER A 375 0.01 8.05 -2.03
N GLN A 376 -0.97 8.56 -1.27
CA GLN A 376 -1.67 9.83 -1.54
C GLN A 376 -2.36 9.88 -2.92
N LYS A 377 -2.91 8.76 -3.41
CA LYS A 377 -3.60 8.74 -4.70
C LYS A 377 -4.94 9.44 -4.70
N ILE A 378 -5.57 9.58 -3.54
CA ILE A 378 -6.91 10.14 -3.35
C ILE A 378 -6.84 11.35 -2.42
N ASN A 379 -6.05 11.24 -1.35
CA ASN A 379 -5.93 12.26 -0.31
C ASN A 379 -4.59 12.98 -0.36
N SER A 380 -4.45 13.98 0.50
CA SER A 380 -3.21 14.69 0.78
C SER A 380 -3.04 14.90 2.28
N ASP A 381 -1.95 15.53 2.70
CA ASP A 381 -1.66 15.81 4.11
C ASP A 381 -1.41 14.51 4.91
N SER A 382 -0.49 13.72 4.36
CA SER A 382 0.02 12.46 4.92
C SER A 382 1.44 12.19 4.41
N GLY A 383 2.01 11.05 4.81
CA GLY A 383 3.32 10.60 4.36
C GLY A 383 3.29 9.19 3.77
N VAL A 384 4.35 8.84 3.04
CA VAL A 384 4.64 7.45 2.68
C VAL A 384 4.78 6.62 3.96
N PHE A 385 5.53 7.14 4.94
CA PHE A 385 5.41 6.76 6.35
C PHE A 385 4.65 7.84 7.11
N TYR A 386 3.62 7.46 7.86
CA TYR A 386 2.80 8.39 8.64
C TYR A 386 2.57 7.89 10.06
N THR A 387 2.56 8.80 11.04
CA THR A 387 2.17 8.48 12.41
C THR A 387 1.69 9.73 13.15
N VAL A 388 0.93 9.53 14.22
CA VAL A 388 0.53 10.60 15.15
C VAL A 388 0.97 10.19 16.55
N GLY A 389 1.53 11.15 17.28
CA GLY A 389 2.08 10.89 18.60
C GLY A 389 1.17 11.30 19.75
N ASN A 390 1.75 11.22 20.95
CA ASN A 390 1.13 11.59 22.21
C ASN A 390 2.23 11.99 23.21
N ALA A 391 1.91 12.05 24.50
CA ALA A 391 2.89 12.46 25.51
C ALA A 391 4.06 11.47 25.69
N SER A 392 3.93 10.22 25.24
CA SER A 392 4.91 9.15 25.45
C SER A 392 6.04 9.18 24.43
N LEU A 393 7.27 8.94 24.90
CA LEU A 393 8.38 8.55 24.05
C LEU A 393 8.10 7.16 23.47
N LYS A 394 8.13 7.04 22.15
CA LYS A 394 7.78 5.82 21.44
C LYS A 394 8.92 4.81 21.41
N ASN A 395 10.17 5.29 21.38
CA ASN A 395 11.36 4.45 21.22
C ASN A 395 11.25 3.56 19.97
N ASN A 396 10.81 4.15 18.85
CA ASN A 396 10.68 3.45 17.58
C ASN A 396 11.90 3.69 16.70
N GLU A 397 12.31 2.67 15.96
CA GLU A 397 13.41 2.70 15.01
C GLU A 397 12.85 2.56 13.59
N ILE A 398 13.11 3.55 12.73
CA ILE A 398 12.72 3.57 11.32
C ILE A 398 14.00 3.58 10.50
N HIS A 399 14.35 2.45 9.88
CA HIS A 399 15.65 2.31 9.22
C HIS A 399 15.66 1.53 7.91
N HIS A 400 16.60 1.87 7.04
CA HIS A 400 16.87 1.14 5.80
C HIS A 400 15.62 0.95 4.91
N ASN A 401 14.66 1.87 4.98
CA ASN A 401 13.46 1.82 4.15
C ASN A 401 13.65 2.63 2.87
N TRP A 402 12.93 2.25 1.83
CA TRP A 402 12.70 3.03 0.62
C TRP A 402 11.30 3.61 0.67
N PHE A 403 11.20 4.94 0.71
CA PHE A 403 9.92 5.67 0.78
C PHE A 403 9.79 6.63 -0.40
N HIS A 404 8.97 6.31 -1.40
CA HIS A 404 9.10 7.00 -2.68
C HIS A 404 7.87 7.12 -3.57
N ASP A 405 8.02 7.92 -4.63
CA ASP A 405 7.06 8.06 -5.73
C ASP A 405 5.64 8.37 -5.24
N ALA A 406 5.51 9.35 -4.34
CA ALA A 406 4.24 9.79 -3.79
C ALA A 406 3.95 11.23 -4.18
N THR A 407 2.81 11.45 -4.85
CA THR A 407 2.37 12.77 -5.29
C THR A 407 0.90 12.92 -4.99
N ALA A 408 0.55 13.95 -4.21
CA ALA A 408 -0.84 14.24 -3.90
C ALA A 408 -1.61 14.69 -5.15
N PRO A 409 -2.93 14.47 -5.24
CA PRO A 409 -3.69 14.76 -6.45
C PRO A 409 -3.85 16.27 -6.67
N SER A 410 -3.83 16.70 -7.92
CA SER A 410 -3.89 18.14 -8.26
C SER A 410 -5.10 18.90 -7.71
N TYR A 411 -6.23 18.24 -7.44
CA TYR A 411 -7.41 18.86 -6.83
C TYR A 411 -7.24 19.15 -5.33
N SER A 412 -6.20 18.61 -4.68
CA SER A 412 -6.02 18.67 -3.23
C SER A 412 -5.26 19.91 -2.77
N HIS A 413 -4.68 20.69 -3.70
CA HIS A 413 -3.84 21.84 -3.40
C HIS A 413 -3.99 22.96 -4.45
N ASN A 414 -3.43 24.13 -4.14
CA ASN A 414 -3.29 25.18 -5.15
C ASN A 414 -2.21 24.76 -6.17
N PRO A 415 -2.36 25.05 -7.47
CA PRO A 415 -1.33 24.76 -8.47
C PRO A 415 0.05 25.39 -8.20
N ASN A 416 0.11 26.45 -7.39
CA ASN A 416 1.35 27.10 -6.99
C ASN A 416 1.95 26.55 -5.67
N ASP A 417 1.23 25.66 -4.99
CA ASP A 417 1.69 25.01 -3.76
C ASP A 417 2.11 23.55 -4.07
N PRO A 418 3.08 22.98 -3.35
CA PRO A 418 3.39 21.56 -3.46
C PRO A 418 2.20 20.70 -3.02
N GLY A 419 1.96 19.60 -3.75
CA GLY A 419 1.02 18.59 -3.31
C GLY A 419 1.52 17.94 -2.03
N LYS A 420 0.72 17.91 -0.97
CA LYS A 420 1.14 17.43 0.36
C LYS A 420 1.27 15.91 0.45
N ALA A 421 2.38 15.38 -0.06
CA ALA A 421 2.81 14.00 0.14
C ALA A 421 4.25 14.00 0.68
N ALA A 422 4.41 13.74 1.97
CA ALA A 422 5.72 13.69 2.62
C ALA A 422 6.36 12.30 2.49
N GLY A 423 7.69 12.22 2.62
CA GLY A 423 8.38 10.93 2.77
C GLY A 423 8.09 10.30 4.13
N ILE A 424 8.64 10.88 5.18
CA ILE A 424 8.40 10.48 6.57
C ILE A 424 7.67 11.62 7.29
N TYR A 425 6.47 11.34 7.76
CA TYR A 425 5.64 12.30 8.49
C TYR A 425 5.41 11.83 9.92
N LEU A 426 6.17 12.42 10.84
CA LEU A 426 5.97 12.28 12.28
C LEU A 426 5.02 13.38 12.74
N ASP A 427 3.73 13.18 12.46
CA ASP A 427 2.70 14.18 12.70
C ASP A 427 2.47 14.39 14.21
N ASN A 428 1.64 15.38 14.51
CA ASN A 428 1.24 15.91 15.81
C ASN A 428 1.73 15.12 17.03
N ASN A 429 2.67 15.74 17.77
CA ASN A 429 3.17 15.27 19.06
C ASN A 429 3.93 13.93 19.03
N SER A 430 4.60 13.59 17.92
CA SER A 430 5.45 12.39 17.85
C SER A 430 6.75 12.56 18.64
N LYS A 431 7.15 11.52 19.38
CA LYS A 431 8.31 11.63 20.29
C LYS A 431 9.10 10.35 20.39
N GLY A 432 10.42 10.46 20.54
CA GLY A 432 11.31 9.31 20.76
C GLY A 432 11.41 8.41 19.52
N TYR A 433 11.72 8.99 18.36
CA TYR A 433 11.95 8.24 17.12
C TYR A 433 13.41 8.35 16.72
N SER A 434 14.01 7.21 16.37
CA SER A 434 15.30 7.11 15.69
C SER A 434 15.04 6.81 14.22
N VAL A 435 15.44 7.70 13.33
CA VAL A 435 15.17 7.63 11.89
C VAL A 435 16.50 7.65 11.15
N HIS A 436 16.93 6.52 10.60
CA HIS A 436 18.24 6.45 9.96
C HIS A 436 18.40 5.51 8.78
N HIS A 437 19.33 5.83 7.88
CA HIS A 437 19.62 5.02 6.70
C HIS A 437 18.40 4.80 5.80
N ASN A 438 17.38 5.66 5.86
CA ASN A 438 16.27 5.60 4.92
C ASN A 438 16.63 6.37 3.64
N VAL A 439 16.07 5.94 2.52
CA VAL A 439 16.13 6.65 1.25
C VAL A 439 14.72 7.11 0.90
N ILE A 440 14.57 8.40 0.69
CA ILE A 440 13.31 9.05 0.34
C ILE A 440 13.47 9.69 -1.02
N TRP A 441 12.60 9.37 -1.99
CA TRP A 441 12.67 10.05 -3.28
C TRP A 441 11.37 10.26 -4.03
N ASN A 442 11.35 11.25 -4.91
CA ASN A 442 10.18 11.61 -5.74
C ASN A 442 8.89 11.78 -4.91
N VAL A 443 8.99 12.55 -3.83
CA VAL A 443 7.83 12.92 -3.00
C VAL A 443 7.47 14.38 -3.27
N SER A 444 6.18 14.69 -3.45
CA SER A 444 5.78 16.02 -3.93
C SER A 444 5.86 17.15 -2.89
N TRP A 445 6.12 16.84 -1.62
CA TRP A 445 6.25 17.82 -0.53
C TRP A 445 7.62 17.72 0.16
N SER A 446 7.65 17.46 1.47
CA SER A 446 8.87 17.40 2.27
C SER A 446 9.41 15.96 2.38
N GLY A 447 10.73 15.83 2.47
CA GLY A 447 11.36 14.56 2.86
C GLY A 447 10.92 14.18 4.28
N TYR A 448 11.06 15.13 5.22
CA TYR A 448 10.54 15.03 6.58
C TYR A 448 9.45 16.05 6.88
N GLN A 449 8.38 15.60 7.50
CA GLN A 449 7.36 16.47 8.06
C GLN A 449 7.19 16.19 9.55
N VAL A 450 7.20 17.25 10.36
CA VAL A 450 6.93 17.17 11.81
C VAL A 450 5.97 18.27 12.25
N ASN A 451 5.01 17.99 13.12
CA ASN A 451 4.04 19.00 13.56
C ASN A 451 3.85 19.08 15.08
N TRP A 452 3.58 20.29 15.56
CA TRP A 452 3.28 20.58 16.97
C TRP A 452 4.44 20.15 17.90
N ASN A 453 4.14 19.58 19.08
CA ASN A 453 5.13 19.23 20.11
C ASN A 453 5.90 17.94 19.80
N ASN A 454 6.68 17.96 18.71
CA ASN A 454 7.60 16.89 18.34
C ASN A 454 8.93 17.05 19.09
N THR A 455 9.33 16.03 19.86
CA THR A 455 10.54 16.10 20.71
C THR A 455 11.30 14.78 20.73
N ASN A 456 12.60 14.83 21.01
CA ASN A 456 13.44 13.63 21.08
C ASN A 456 13.43 12.83 19.76
N LEU A 457 13.52 13.55 18.63
CA LEU A 457 13.62 12.96 17.31
C LEU A 457 15.08 12.98 16.84
N ASP A 458 15.59 11.83 16.45
CA ASP A 458 16.96 11.64 15.98
C ASP A 458 16.92 11.24 14.49
N PHE A 459 17.28 12.16 13.59
CA PHE A 459 17.36 11.90 12.14
C PHE A 459 18.82 11.78 11.72
N TYR A 460 19.30 10.57 11.40
CA TYR A 460 20.71 10.31 11.10
C TYR A 460 20.90 9.59 9.76
N HIS A 461 21.92 9.96 8.97
CA HIS A 461 22.34 9.13 7.83
C HIS A 461 21.21 8.80 6.84
N ASN A 462 20.28 9.72 6.55
CA ASN A 462 19.25 9.45 5.53
C ASN A 462 19.57 10.20 4.24
N THR A 463 19.02 9.72 3.12
CA THR A 463 19.16 10.33 1.80
C THR A 463 17.80 10.76 1.27
N ILE A 464 17.66 12.04 0.94
CA ILE A 464 16.46 12.63 0.36
C ILE A 464 16.78 13.11 -1.07
N TRP A 465 16.04 12.64 -2.06
CA TRP A 465 16.27 12.94 -3.48
C TRP A 465 14.97 13.31 -4.20
N ASN A 466 14.89 14.49 -4.81
CA ASN A 466 13.67 14.95 -5.50
C ASN A 466 12.43 15.05 -4.59
N ALA A 467 12.63 15.48 -3.34
CA ALA A 467 11.57 16.10 -2.58
C ALA A 467 11.52 17.60 -2.94
N GLU A 468 10.40 18.28 -2.74
CA GLU A 468 10.36 19.73 -2.93
C GLU A 468 11.22 20.45 -1.87
N ARG A 469 11.30 19.90 -0.66
CA ARG A 469 12.25 20.33 0.37
C ARG A 469 12.73 19.18 1.26
N ALA A 470 13.90 19.33 1.88
CA ALA A 470 14.43 18.35 2.82
C ALA A 470 13.48 18.14 4.01
N MET A 471 12.99 19.22 4.62
CA MET A 471 12.13 19.16 5.80
C MET A 471 11.16 20.34 5.86
N ASP A 472 10.01 20.14 6.50
CA ASP A 472 9.13 21.22 6.97
C ASP A 472 8.55 20.91 8.36
N SER A 473 7.98 21.94 8.98
CA SER A 473 7.29 21.79 10.27
C SER A 473 6.13 22.76 10.44
N TRP A 474 4.99 22.26 10.96
CA TRP A 474 3.91 23.11 11.45
C TRP A 474 3.92 23.14 12.98
N VAL A 475 4.69 24.07 13.55
CA VAL A 475 4.92 24.15 15.01
C VAL A 475 3.68 24.57 15.79
N ASN A 476 2.84 25.45 15.24
CA ASN A 476 1.54 25.85 15.81
C ASN A 476 1.61 26.34 17.28
N GLY A 477 2.68 27.07 17.63
CA GLY A 477 2.87 27.62 18.98
C GLY A 477 3.31 26.60 20.04
N TYR A 478 3.64 25.38 19.64
CA TYR A 478 4.24 24.37 20.52
C TYR A 478 5.76 24.50 20.56
N THR A 479 6.39 23.92 21.58
CA THR A 479 7.85 23.76 21.61
C THR A 479 8.24 22.47 20.91
N GLN A 480 9.28 22.54 20.08
CA GLN A 480 10.03 21.38 19.58
C GLN A 480 11.41 21.45 20.25
N GLU A 481 11.85 20.38 20.90
CA GLU A 481 13.11 20.37 21.65
C GLU A 481 13.77 18.99 21.60
N ASN A 482 15.08 18.96 21.83
CA ASN A 482 15.90 17.74 21.85
C ASN A 482 15.82 16.94 20.55
N ASN A 483 15.58 17.62 19.42
CA ASN A 483 15.61 16.99 18.11
C ASN A 483 16.97 17.20 17.46
N LYS A 484 17.43 16.23 16.67
CA LYS A 484 18.74 16.25 16.03
C LYS A 484 18.64 15.80 14.59
N ILE A 485 19.43 16.44 13.73
CA ILE A 485 19.54 16.11 12.31
C ILE A 485 21.03 16.07 11.98
N TYR A 486 21.60 14.86 11.82
CA TYR A 486 23.03 14.67 11.55
C TYR A 486 23.32 13.76 10.35
N ASN A 487 24.37 14.04 9.58
CA ASN A 487 24.85 13.19 8.49
C ASN A 487 23.80 12.87 7.42
N ASN A 488 22.78 13.70 7.24
CA ASN A 488 21.76 13.51 6.21
C ASN A 488 22.16 14.22 4.91
N PHE A 489 21.72 13.66 3.80
CA PHE A 489 21.81 14.26 2.47
C PHE A 489 20.43 14.70 1.98
N ALA A 490 20.33 15.87 1.37
CA ALA A 490 19.20 16.24 0.51
C ALA A 490 19.69 16.93 -0.77
N ASN A 491 18.98 16.79 -1.90
CA ASN A 491 19.37 17.50 -3.13
C ASN A 491 18.79 18.91 -3.27
N THR A 492 17.77 19.25 -2.49
CA THR A 492 17.11 20.57 -2.50
C THR A 492 16.39 20.86 -1.18
N GLY A 493 16.02 22.14 -1.01
CA GLY A 493 15.32 22.67 0.16
C GLY A 493 16.18 22.73 1.41
N ASN A 494 15.66 23.41 2.44
CA ASN A 494 16.36 23.59 3.71
C ASN A 494 15.87 22.59 4.75
N TRP A 495 16.72 22.35 5.75
CA TRP A 495 16.28 21.81 7.04
C TRP A 495 15.46 22.87 7.77
N PHE A 496 14.44 22.46 8.51
CA PHE A 496 13.58 23.40 9.22
C PHE A 496 14.28 24.00 10.45
N THR A 497 14.08 25.30 10.69
CA THR A 497 14.53 26.01 11.90
C THR A 497 13.63 27.24 12.11
N GLU A 498 12.71 27.18 13.06
CA GLU A 498 11.96 28.35 13.56
C GLU A 498 12.72 29.03 14.70
N THR A 499 13.40 28.26 15.54
CA THR A 499 14.24 28.77 16.65
C THR A 499 15.61 28.12 16.63
N ALA A 500 16.63 28.71 17.27
CA ALA A 500 17.97 28.13 17.27
C ALA A 500 18.10 26.81 18.08
N THR A 501 17.03 26.31 18.69
CA THR A 501 17.04 25.17 19.63
C THR A 501 16.00 24.10 19.32
N ASP A 502 15.22 24.27 18.24
CA ASP A 502 14.20 23.29 17.86
C ASP A 502 14.81 22.00 17.32
N PHE A 503 15.89 22.14 16.55
CA PHE A 503 16.71 21.08 16.00
C PHE A 503 18.20 21.43 16.15
N ASP A 504 18.98 20.49 16.65
CA ASP A 504 20.43 20.52 16.53
C ASP A 504 20.83 19.94 15.17
N ILE A 505 21.23 20.81 14.24
CA ILE A 505 21.49 20.47 12.83
C ILE A 505 22.99 20.58 12.57
N GLN A 506 23.66 19.46 12.33
CA GLN A 506 25.11 19.41 12.11
C GLN A 506 25.49 18.41 11.01
N ASP A 507 26.52 18.73 10.23
CA ASP A 507 27.14 17.81 9.27
C ASP A 507 26.15 17.18 8.27
N ASN A 508 25.16 17.95 7.81
CA ASN A 508 24.26 17.58 6.72
C ASN A 508 24.65 18.31 5.44
N ILE A 509 24.44 17.68 4.28
CA ILE A 509 24.72 18.28 2.98
C ILE A 509 23.42 18.52 2.20
N ILE A 510 23.29 19.73 1.65
CA ILE A 510 22.31 20.07 0.62
C ILE A 510 23.05 20.48 -0.65
N THR A 511 22.91 19.71 -1.74
CA THR A 511 23.49 20.07 -3.05
C THR A 511 22.68 19.49 -4.20
N ASN A 512 22.47 20.30 -5.23
CA ASN A 512 21.74 19.88 -6.43
C ASN A 512 22.54 18.92 -7.33
N THR A 513 23.86 18.88 -7.16
CA THR A 513 24.75 18.01 -7.94
C THR A 513 24.81 16.67 -7.24
N SER A 514 24.39 15.60 -7.93
CA SER A 514 24.38 14.26 -7.34
C SER A 514 25.79 13.83 -6.91
N PRO A 515 26.02 13.48 -5.63
CA PRO A 515 27.28 12.91 -5.18
C PRO A 515 27.29 11.38 -5.26
N PHE A 516 26.22 10.75 -5.75
CA PHE A 516 26.03 9.31 -5.80
C PHE A 516 26.47 8.71 -7.14
N GLU A 517 26.69 7.40 -7.16
CA GLU A 517 27.10 6.68 -8.37
C GLU A 517 26.07 6.80 -9.50
N ASP A 518 24.76 6.62 -9.20
CA ASP A 518 23.69 6.77 -10.19
C ASP A 518 22.29 6.92 -9.54
N ALA A 519 22.04 8.08 -8.90
CA ALA A 519 20.79 8.34 -8.18
C ALA A 519 19.53 8.22 -9.06
N ASN A 520 19.63 8.53 -10.37
CA ASN A 520 18.49 8.42 -11.29
C ASN A 520 18.08 6.98 -11.57
N ASN A 521 19.00 6.03 -11.39
CA ASN A 521 18.75 4.59 -11.48
C ASN A 521 18.75 3.93 -10.08
N GLN A 522 18.39 4.69 -9.04
CA GLN A 522 18.23 4.22 -7.66
C GLN A 522 19.52 3.69 -7.02
N ASN A 523 20.70 4.02 -7.57
CA ASN A 523 21.98 3.74 -6.94
C ASN A 523 22.44 4.97 -6.14
N PHE A 524 22.08 5.00 -4.86
CA PHE A 524 22.44 6.05 -3.91
C PHE A 524 23.77 5.77 -3.17
N MET A 525 24.57 4.82 -3.65
CA MET A 525 25.92 4.60 -3.14
C MET A 525 26.77 5.87 -3.38
N PRO A 526 27.52 6.40 -2.39
CA PRO A 526 28.42 7.52 -2.60
C PRO A 526 29.44 7.25 -3.71
N ALA A 527 29.61 8.18 -4.65
CA ALA A 527 30.62 8.05 -5.69
C ALA A 527 32.03 8.27 -5.12
N ALA A 528 33.04 7.70 -5.77
CA ALA A 528 34.44 7.87 -5.38
C ALA A 528 34.83 9.36 -5.40
N GLY A 529 35.39 9.86 -4.29
CA GLY A 529 35.80 11.26 -4.15
C GLY A 529 34.64 12.27 -4.11
N SER A 530 33.41 11.79 -3.91
CA SER A 530 32.25 12.67 -3.74
C SER A 530 32.31 13.45 -2.42
N SER A 531 31.51 14.51 -2.32
CA SER A 531 31.47 15.37 -1.12
C SER A 531 30.84 14.71 0.11
N VAL A 532 30.20 13.55 -0.04
CA VAL A 532 29.54 12.83 1.06
C VAL A 532 30.43 11.71 1.63
N LEU A 533 31.51 11.34 0.94
CA LEU A 533 32.44 10.30 1.34
C LEU A 533 33.29 10.76 2.52
N ASP A 534 33.39 9.95 3.58
CA ASP A 534 34.18 10.21 4.80
C ASP A 534 33.88 11.58 5.44
N ALA A 535 32.67 12.11 5.23
CA ALA A 535 32.30 13.48 5.58
C ALA A 535 31.38 13.59 6.80
N GLY A 536 30.84 12.46 7.26
CA GLY A 536 29.93 12.38 8.37
C GLY A 536 30.64 12.48 9.71
N ARG A 537 29.93 13.02 10.69
CA ARG A 537 30.41 13.09 12.07
C ARG A 537 30.26 11.77 12.81
N PHE A 538 31.05 11.60 13.86
CA PHE A 538 30.79 10.58 14.88
C PHE A 538 29.63 11.02 15.80
N ILE A 539 28.66 10.13 16.00
CA ILE A 539 27.50 10.37 16.86
C ILE A 539 27.64 9.48 18.09
N SER A 540 27.98 10.05 19.25
CA SER A 540 28.31 9.25 20.45
C SER A 540 27.17 8.36 20.97
N SER A 541 25.91 8.71 20.65
CA SER A 541 24.72 7.94 21.03
C SER A 541 24.25 6.95 19.96
N PHE A 542 24.90 6.90 18.79
CA PHE A 542 24.48 6.08 17.65
C PHE A 542 25.72 5.48 16.97
N THR A 543 25.90 4.17 17.11
CA THR A 543 27.02 3.46 16.50
C THR A 543 26.69 3.13 15.06
N THR A 544 27.55 3.56 14.12
CA THR A 544 27.48 3.14 12.72
C THR A 544 28.79 2.47 12.31
N THR A 545 28.70 1.45 11.46
CA THR A 545 29.87 0.84 10.84
C THR A 545 30.19 1.62 9.57
N TYR A 546 31.45 2.01 9.41
CA TYR A 546 31.89 2.76 8.24
C TYR A 546 33.23 2.22 7.72
N LYS A 547 33.53 2.55 6.47
CA LYS A 547 34.80 2.30 5.81
C LYS A 547 35.56 3.62 5.74
N GLY A 548 36.89 3.56 5.69
CA GLY A 548 37.70 4.77 5.63
C GLY A 548 37.96 5.42 6.99
N THR A 549 37.86 6.74 7.03
CA THR A 549 38.27 7.61 8.16
C THR A 549 37.10 8.18 8.94
N ALA A 550 35.90 8.25 8.36
CA ALA A 550 34.67 8.67 9.03
C ALA A 550 33.44 8.09 8.30
N PRO A 551 32.25 8.08 8.91
CA PRO A 551 31.02 7.68 8.21
C PRO A 551 30.71 8.53 6.98
N ASP A 552 30.06 7.95 5.99
CA ASP A 552 29.51 8.71 4.87
C ASP A 552 28.24 9.49 5.28
N ILE A 553 28.02 10.63 4.61
CA ILE A 553 26.76 11.38 4.69
C ILE A 553 25.73 10.73 3.77
N GLY A 554 24.53 10.49 4.30
CA GLY A 554 23.47 9.78 3.60
C GLY A 554 23.33 8.33 4.05
N ALA A 555 22.56 7.55 3.29
CA ALA A 555 22.00 6.27 3.72
C ALA A 555 22.84 5.05 3.38
N TYR A 556 23.90 5.26 2.58
CA TYR A 556 24.79 4.21 2.13
C TYR A 556 26.22 4.58 2.47
N GLU A 557 26.96 3.58 2.92
CA GLU A 557 28.40 3.65 3.16
C GLU A 557 29.16 3.10 1.95
N ARG A 558 30.09 3.88 1.40
CA ARG A 558 30.90 3.45 0.26
C ARG A 558 31.73 2.22 0.62
N LEU A 559 31.72 1.22 -0.26
CA LEU A 559 32.36 -0.09 -0.02
C LEU A 559 31.73 -0.89 1.15
N GLY A 560 30.60 -0.43 1.69
CA GLY A 560 29.72 -1.21 2.54
C GLY A 560 28.73 -2.04 1.72
N THR A 561 27.68 -2.53 2.40
CA THR A 561 26.62 -3.29 1.73
C THR A 561 25.78 -2.35 0.87
N GLN A 562 25.52 -2.74 -0.37
CA GLN A 562 24.45 -2.11 -1.16
C GLN A 562 23.12 -2.73 -0.76
N TRP A 563 22.65 -2.38 0.45
CA TRP A 563 21.39 -2.88 0.99
C TRP A 563 20.21 -2.46 0.10
N THR A 564 19.15 -3.26 0.11
CA THR A 564 17.91 -3.02 -0.64
C THR A 564 16.71 -3.16 0.27
N ALA A 565 15.53 -2.72 -0.19
CA ALA A 565 14.28 -2.82 0.56
C ALA A 565 13.26 -3.73 -0.15
N GLY A 566 12.18 -4.07 0.55
CA GLY A 566 11.08 -4.90 0.04
C GLY A 566 11.25 -6.40 0.29
N VAL A 567 10.41 -7.24 -0.34
CA VAL A 567 10.31 -8.69 -0.10
C VAL A 567 11.64 -9.44 -0.29
N ASN A 568 12.58 -8.87 -1.05
CA ASN A 568 13.91 -9.41 -1.31
C ASN A 568 15.03 -8.51 -0.78
N ALA A 569 14.78 -7.76 0.29
CA ALA A 569 15.74 -6.86 0.90
C ALA A 569 17.06 -7.57 1.25
N ILE A 570 18.17 -6.97 0.82
CA ILE A 570 19.52 -7.27 1.30
C ILE A 570 19.74 -6.40 2.54
N GLU A 571 19.99 -7.02 3.68
CA GLU A 571 20.27 -6.29 4.93
C GLU A 571 21.70 -5.74 4.94
N ASP A 572 21.89 -4.57 5.56
CA ASP A 572 23.21 -3.98 5.70
C ASP A 572 24.06 -4.73 6.74
N THR A 573 25.11 -5.38 6.26
CA THR A 573 26.13 -6.06 7.06
C THR A 573 27.36 -5.20 7.34
N GLY A 574 27.43 -4.00 6.77
CA GLY A 574 28.63 -3.16 6.73
C GLY A 574 29.74 -3.67 5.82
N GLU A 575 29.53 -4.76 5.08
CA GLU A 575 30.51 -5.36 4.18
C GLU A 575 30.03 -5.34 2.74
N ALA A 576 30.91 -4.94 1.81
CA ALA A 576 30.66 -5.16 0.41
C ALA A 576 30.50 -6.67 0.14
N LEU A 577 29.50 -7.03 -0.67
CA LEU A 577 29.32 -8.40 -1.17
C LEU A 577 30.67 -8.94 -1.67
N SER A 578 31.05 -10.14 -1.22
CA SER A 578 32.30 -10.76 -1.66
C SER A 578 32.26 -10.94 -3.18
N THR A 579 33.42 -11.04 -3.85
CA THR A 579 33.48 -11.32 -5.30
C THR A 579 32.67 -12.56 -5.66
N THR A 580 32.58 -13.53 -4.74
CA THR A 580 31.74 -14.72 -4.87
C THR A 580 30.24 -14.38 -4.87
N ASP A 581 29.78 -13.49 -3.98
CA ASP A 581 28.36 -13.11 -3.89
C ASP A 581 27.91 -12.19 -5.05
N ASN A 582 28.84 -11.42 -5.61
CA ASN A 582 28.62 -10.59 -6.80
C ASN A 582 28.61 -11.42 -8.11
N GLU A 583 29.33 -12.55 -8.15
CA GLU A 583 29.24 -13.55 -9.22
C GLU A 583 27.92 -14.34 -9.13
N LEU A 584 27.38 -14.55 -7.92
CA LEU A 584 26.12 -15.28 -7.70
C LEU A 584 24.86 -14.55 -8.21
N LEU A 585 24.92 -13.24 -8.52
CA LEU A 585 23.78 -12.41 -8.95
C LEU A 585 23.84 -11.97 -10.43
N LYS A 586 24.83 -12.40 -11.21
CA LYS A 586 24.99 -12.02 -12.62
C LYS A 586 24.67 -13.16 -13.58
N LEU A 587 24.02 -12.81 -14.70
CA LEU A 587 23.86 -13.70 -15.85
C LEU A 587 25.17 -13.75 -16.65
N GLU A 588 25.80 -14.91 -16.72
CA GLU A 588 26.92 -15.11 -17.64
C GLU A 588 26.41 -15.57 -19.00
N LEU A 589 26.83 -14.86 -20.06
CA LEU A 589 26.44 -15.13 -21.43
C LEU A 589 27.65 -15.41 -22.31
N PHE A 590 27.70 -16.58 -22.95
CA PHE A 590 28.81 -16.90 -23.86
C PHE A 590 28.42 -17.88 -24.99
N PRO A 591 29.09 -17.82 -26.15
CA PRO A 591 29.97 -16.73 -26.57
C PRO A 591 29.16 -15.44 -26.76
N ASN A 592 29.74 -14.29 -26.46
CA ASN A 592 29.14 -12.98 -26.75
C ASN A 592 30.23 -12.07 -27.33
N PRO A 593 30.25 -11.79 -28.65
CA PRO A 593 29.16 -12.00 -29.60
C PRO A 593 28.89 -13.47 -29.98
N VAL A 594 27.63 -13.79 -30.29
CA VAL A 594 27.11 -15.13 -30.58
C VAL A 594 26.67 -15.27 -32.06
N ARG A 595 26.76 -16.47 -32.64
CA ARG A 595 26.19 -16.79 -33.95
C ARG A 595 24.92 -17.62 -33.86
N ASP A 596 25.00 -18.82 -33.30
CA ASP A 596 23.88 -19.77 -33.40
C ASP A 596 23.29 -20.07 -32.01
N ASN A 597 24.13 -20.43 -31.04
CA ASN A 597 23.69 -20.84 -29.71
C ASN A 597 24.32 -19.96 -28.62
N LEU A 598 23.46 -19.32 -27.81
CA LEU A 598 23.89 -18.54 -26.64
C LEU A 598 23.79 -19.43 -25.40
N ASN A 599 24.91 -19.62 -24.71
CA ASN A 599 24.93 -20.26 -23.40
C ASN A 599 24.66 -19.22 -22.32
N ILE A 600 23.89 -19.61 -21.33
CA ILE A 600 23.47 -18.79 -20.20
C ILE A 600 23.74 -19.59 -18.93
N ILE A 601 24.53 -19.04 -18.03
CA ILE A 601 24.62 -19.58 -16.66
C ILE A 601 23.68 -18.75 -15.79
N LEU A 602 22.79 -19.46 -15.09
CA LEU A 602 21.80 -18.87 -14.21
C LEU A 602 22.37 -18.67 -12.79
N PRO A 603 21.94 -17.63 -12.07
CA PRO A 603 22.20 -17.44 -10.64
C PRO A 603 21.87 -18.69 -9.80
N ASN A 604 22.58 -18.88 -8.68
CA ASN A 604 22.23 -19.94 -7.73
C ASN A 604 20.83 -19.71 -7.15
N ASN A 605 20.12 -20.80 -6.85
CA ASN A 605 18.73 -20.84 -6.38
C ASN A 605 17.66 -20.49 -7.43
N PHE A 606 18.02 -20.38 -8.72
CA PHE A 606 17.00 -20.29 -9.78
C PHE A 606 16.25 -21.63 -9.94
N THR A 607 14.92 -21.61 -9.75
CA THR A 607 14.10 -22.83 -9.71
C THR A 607 13.15 -22.99 -10.90
N THR A 608 12.40 -21.97 -11.30
CA THR A 608 11.47 -22.07 -12.45
C THR A 608 11.16 -20.67 -12.93
N GLY A 609 11.03 -20.48 -14.25
CA GLY A 609 10.89 -19.15 -14.82
C GLY A 609 10.82 -19.08 -16.34
N SER A 610 11.08 -17.89 -16.89
CA SER A 610 11.24 -17.65 -18.33
C SER A 610 12.58 -17.00 -18.64
N ILE A 611 13.10 -17.28 -19.83
CA ILE A 611 14.19 -16.53 -20.46
C ILE A 611 13.63 -15.86 -21.70
N ASP A 612 13.55 -14.54 -21.65
CA ASP A 612 12.95 -13.66 -22.65
C ASP A 612 14.05 -12.85 -23.34
N VAL A 613 14.06 -12.85 -24.67
CA VAL A 613 14.98 -12.04 -25.48
C VAL A 613 14.20 -10.91 -26.13
N TYR A 614 14.67 -9.69 -25.94
CA TYR A 614 14.10 -8.46 -26.49
C TYR A 614 15.07 -7.82 -27.46
N SER A 615 14.54 -7.22 -28.53
CA SER A 615 15.28 -6.26 -29.35
C SER A 615 15.61 -5.00 -28.53
N LEU A 616 16.57 -4.18 -29.00
CA LEU A 616 16.86 -2.88 -28.37
C LEU A 616 15.67 -1.91 -28.35
N LEU A 617 14.67 -2.12 -29.21
CA LEU A 617 13.43 -1.33 -29.23
C LEU A 617 12.36 -1.88 -28.27
N GLY A 618 12.70 -2.86 -27.44
CA GLY A 618 11.80 -3.44 -26.43
C GLY A 618 10.82 -4.49 -26.94
N ALA A 619 10.83 -4.82 -28.25
CA ALA A 619 10.00 -5.90 -28.77
C ALA A 619 10.54 -7.27 -28.34
N LEU A 620 9.66 -8.12 -27.77
CA LEU A 620 9.98 -9.51 -27.43
C LEU A 620 10.17 -10.32 -28.72
N VAL A 621 11.34 -10.91 -28.89
CA VAL A 621 11.71 -11.69 -30.09
C VAL A 621 11.83 -13.19 -29.83
N LYS A 622 12.01 -13.60 -28.57
CA LYS A 622 12.00 -15.02 -28.16
C LYS A 622 11.66 -15.16 -26.69
N SER A 623 10.99 -16.25 -26.31
CA SER A 623 10.75 -16.63 -24.91
C SER A 623 10.90 -18.15 -24.76
N THR A 624 11.55 -18.58 -23.68
CA THR A 624 11.79 -19.99 -23.34
C THR A 624 11.46 -20.23 -21.87
N GLU A 625 10.62 -21.22 -21.55
CA GLU A 625 10.33 -21.60 -20.16
C GLU A 625 11.45 -22.48 -19.59
N VAL A 626 11.83 -22.26 -18.32
CA VAL A 626 12.86 -23.01 -17.60
C VAL A 626 12.24 -23.66 -16.37
N LYS A 627 12.47 -24.98 -16.17
CA LYS A 627 11.90 -25.76 -15.05
C LYS A 627 12.99 -26.58 -14.35
N GLY A 628 13.00 -26.57 -13.01
CA GLY A 628 13.84 -27.42 -12.15
C GLY A 628 14.85 -26.65 -11.28
N ASN A 629 15.41 -27.29 -10.24
CA ASN A 629 16.45 -26.66 -9.42
C ASN A 629 17.79 -26.62 -10.19
N LEU A 630 18.27 -25.42 -10.54
CA LEU A 630 19.29 -25.24 -11.58
C LEU A 630 20.53 -24.50 -11.10
N ASN A 631 21.03 -24.87 -9.92
CA ASN A 631 22.29 -24.35 -9.39
C ASN A 631 23.44 -24.59 -10.40
N ASN A 632 24.04 -23.50 -10.91
CA ASN A 632 25.15 -23.50 -11.88
C ASN A 632 24.95 -24.32 -13.17
N SER A 633 23.71 -24.48 -13.63
CA SER A 633 23.42 -25.19 -14.89
C SER A 633 23.54 -24.25 -16.10
N THR A 634 24.28 -24.68 -17.14
CA THR A 634 24.36 -23.95 -18.41
C THR A 634 23.15 -24.25 -19.29
N PHE A 635 22.37 -23.22 -19.62
CA PHE A 635 21.26 -23.30 -20.58
C PHE A 635 21.68 -22.82 -21.96
N VAL A 636 21.28 -23.56 -22.98
CA VAL A 636 21.55 -23.20 -24.38
C VAL A 636 20.29 -22.66 -25.02
N ILE A 637 20.34 -21.43 -25.51
CA ILE A 637 19.26 -20.82 -26.30
C ILE A 637 19.70 -20.71 -27.76
N PRO A 638 19.00 -21.39 -28.69
CA PRO A 638 19.23 -21.19 -30.11
C PRO A 638 18.74 -19.80 -30.52
N ILE A 639 19.60 -19.03 -31.15
CA ILE A 639 19.37 -17.65 -31.59
C ILE A 639 19.69 -17.48 -33.08
N GLU A 640 19.87 -18.58 -33.83
CA GLU A 640 20.20 -18.52 -35.27
C GLU A 640 19.21 -17.72 -36.11
N ASN A 641 17.93 -17.69 -35.70
CA ASN A 641 16.85 -17.01 -36.42
C ASN A 641 16.75 -15.51 -36.09
N LEU A 642 17.56 -14.99 -35.18
CA LEU A 642 17.63 -13.56 -34.90
C LEU A 642 18.49 -12.87 -35.96
N VAL A 643 18.08 -11.68 -36.39
CA VAL A 643 18.90 -10.83 -37.28
C VAL A 643 20.16 -10.34 -36.56
N THR A 644 21.23 -10.05 -37.30
CA THR A 644 22.44 -9.43 -36.72
C THR A 644 22.08 -8.15 -35.97
N GLY A 645 22.50 -8.04 -34.71
CA GLY A 645 22.07 -6.93 -33.86
C GLY A 645 22.39 -7.13 -32.39
N THR A 646 22.04 -6.13 -31.58
CA THR A 646 22.12 -6.19 -30.13
C THR A 646 20.76 -6.56 -29.56
N TYR A 647 20.78 -7.45 -28.56
CA TYR A 647 19.59 -7.92 -27.86
C TYR A 647 19.77 -7.81 -26.36
N ILE A 648 18.66 -7.62 -25.66
CA ILE A 648 18.57 -7.71 -24.20
C ILE A 648 17.99 -9.08 -23.88
N ILE A 649 18.61 -9.79 -22.95
CA ILE A 649 18.06 -11.03 -22.40
C ILE A 649 17.63 -10.78 -20.97
N ARG A 650 16.43 -11.25 -20.63
CA ARG A 650 15.82 -11.15 -19.31
C ARG A 650 15.50 -12.55 -18.84
N VAL A 651 15.91 -12.89 -17.63
CA VAL A 651 15.54 -14.13 -16.96
C VAL A 651 14.64 -13.77 -15.79
N LYS A 652 13.43 -14.32 -15.75
CA LYS A 652 12.47 -14.11 -14.67
C LYS A 652 12.20 -15.42 -13.97
N SER A 653 12.30 -15.48 -12.65
CA SER A 653 11.80 -16.61 -11.87
C SER A 653 10.34 -16.43 -11.50
N ARG A 654 9.65 -17.52 -11.15
CA ARG A 654 8.26 -17.51 -10.69
C ARG A 654 8.09 -16.83 -9.31
N ASP A 655 9.14 -16.79 -8.50
CA ASP A 655 9.19 -16.10 -7.21
C ASP A 655 9.48 -14.59 -7.35
N GLY A 656 9.56 -14.06 -8.58
CA GLY A 656 9.61 -12.63 -8.86
C GLY A 656 11.02 -12.05 -9.06
N ALA A 657 12.09 -12.82 -8.86
CA ALA A 657 13.43 -12.35 -9.21
C ALA A 657 13.58 -12.19 -10.73
N SER A 658 14.24 -11.11 -11.15
CA SER A 658 14.46 -10.82 -12.57
C SER A 658 15.87 -10.31 -12.82
N PHE A 659 16.59 -10.99 -13.71
CA PHE A 659 17.96 -10.65 -14.11
C PHE A 659 17.98 -10.22 -15.58
N ASN A 660 18.79 -9.23 -15.92
CA ASN A 660 18.93 -8.77 -17.31
C ASN A 660 20.40 -8.73 -17.73
N SER A 661 20.68 -9.02 -19.00
CA SER A 661 22.00 -8.85 -19.61
C SER A 661 21.87 -8.55 -21.10
N LYS A 662 22.98 -8.29 -21.78
CA LYS A 662 23.02 -7.89 -23.20
C LYS A 662 23.94 -8.79 -23.99
N PHE A 663 23.51 -9.20 -25.19
CA PHE A 663 24.35 -9.91 -26.13
C PHE A 663 24.28 -9.36 -27.56
N ILE A 664 25.30 -9.67 -28.35
CA ILE A 664 25.42 -9.27 -29.75
C ILE A 664 25.29 -10.51 -30.62
N LYS A 665 24.24 -10.58 -31.44
CA LYS A 665 24.10 -11.56 -32.54
C LYS A 665 24.95 -11.08 -33.72
N LYS A 666 25.87 -11.93 -34.18
CA LYS A 666 26.62 -11.76 -35.43
C LYS A 666 25.88 -12.33 -36.61
#